data_AF-K9TQT2-F1
#
_entry.id   AF-K9TQT2-F1
#
_cell.length_a   1.000
_cell.length_b   1.000
_cell.length_c   1.000
_cell.angle_alpha   90.00
_cell.angle_beta   90.00
_cell.angle_gamma   90.00
#
_symmetry.space_group_name_H-M   'P 1'
#
loop_
_entity.id
_entity.type
_entity.pdbx_description
1 polymer ?
#
loop_
_entity_poly.entity_id
_entity_poly.type
_entity_poly.pdbx_seq_one_letter_code
_entity_poly.pdbx_strand_id
1 'polypeptide(L)'
;MLDPTSLFNESYYLSHNPDVMATVSAGILTSGLEHFMEAGQFENRQPSAWFEPDFYLALYPDVKMAVSTGETTALQHFIAAGQFENRDPITEFFTDIYLDRNPDIATAVTADLLTAYEHFVKSGQQEGRSPGPDFDATFYLNHHPDVAAFVKTGQLSAVEHYLLFGASEGRAATENTSPLALNETLELGVLSTRNLTGATSPDTSPQRYRFRVDSPSQVSLLLSRLSDDIQVTLYQDHNDNRVFDFTEAIAVDTEPGTQAKLLNRVLNPGDYSLAIAAQNGETSYHLSLSTVPLSQSYPNLTENQELYPQNLGSLSSEILLRDFLEPNQSADIYQFTLETTTPVQIELKGLTADVDLFLVQESPETAEILAESTTPGNQPETITHSALEAGTYSIWVKPVEGETPYDLSLFPDISPESDTRTLDLPPPMFDPNFGFGLVDAGAAVARVLGESTPFPQVPNPIVNNYALDMINVPAVWDRGYSGEGVVVAVLDTGIDLTHRDLQGNLWVNVGEIPGNGLDNDGNGFIDDFHGYDFVDGNGNPSFSYSTERHATHLAGIIGAQRNGIDGTFNGGIPFDVTGVAYNATLMPVRVLDDRQSFDQFEIAVANGIRYAVNNGAQVLNLSLGNLPGEPPTERIAEALRFARDRGVVAVFASGNEGAARATQPADPAIRAAEGLGIAVGAVDRDRRVAPFSNPAGSALGSYPFLVAPGVGIRSTTPNQNYFTLDGTSMSAPYLSGVVALMLQANPYLTPAEVERILIETANPSSVSV
;
A
#
# COMPACT_ATOMS: atom_id res chain seq x y z
N MET A 1 -22.80 7.24 -24.27
CA MET A 1 -21.40 6.96 -23.94
C MET A 1 -20.51 7.31 -25.12
N LEU A 2 -19.25 7.68 -24.87
CA LEU A 2 -18.26 7.88 -25.95
C LEU A 2 -17.93 6.55 -26.61
N ASP A 3 -17.60 6.61 -27.90
CA ASP A 3 -17.12 5.49 -28.70
C ASP A 3 -15.93 5.94 -29.57
N PRO A 4 -15.23 5.04 -30.29
CA PRO A 4 -14.06 5.42 -31.06
C PRO A 4 -14.35 6.50 -32.11
N THR A 5 -15.58 6.54 -32.64
CA THR A 5 -15.99 7.56 -33.61
C THR A 5 -16.26 8.92 -32.96
N SER A 6 -16.58 8.94 -31.67
CA SER A 6 -16.80 10.15 -30.89
C SER A 6 -15.52 10.95 -30.65
N LEU A 7 -14.36 10.28 -30.68
CA LEU A 7 -13.04 10.88 -30.44
C LEU A 7 -12.13 10.85 -31.70
N PHE A 8 -12.71 10.60 -32.87
CA PHE A 8 -11.97 10.58 -34.13
C PHE A 8 -12.36 11.75 -35.02
N ASN A 9 -11.37 12.41 -35.63
CA ASN A 9 -11.59 13.49 -36.59
C ASN A 9 -10.81 13.22 -37.88
N GLU A 10 -11.53 12.95 -38.97
CA GLU A 10 -10.96 12.61 -40.28
C GLU A 10 -9.99 13.70 -40.79
N SER A 11 -10.37 14.97 -40.69
CA SER A 11 -9.55 16.07 -41.22
C SER A 11 -8.26 16.24 -40.41
N TYR A 12 -8.36 16.16 -39.08
CA TYR A 12 -7.21 16.19 -38.18
C TYR A 12 -6.28 15.00 -38.44
N TYR A 13 -6.85 13.80 -38.49
CA TYR A 13 -6.08 12.57 -38.62
C TYR A 13 -5.30 12.55 -39.93
N LEU A 14 -5.92 12.91 -41.06
CA LEU A 14 -5.23 12.96 -42.35
C LEU A 14 -4.19 14.08 -42.43
N SER A 15 -4.41 15.24 -41.79
CA SER A 15 -3.42 16.33 -41.80
C SER A 15 -2.15 15.98 -41.01
N HIS A 16 -2.27 15.18 -39.96
CA HIS A 16 -1.15 14.74 -39.12
C HIS A 16 -0.52 13.42 -39.59
N ASN A 17 -1.15 12.73 -40.54
CA ASN A 17 -0.65 11.47 -41.11
C ASN A 17 -0.61 11.55 -42.65
N PRO A 18 0.39 12.25 -43.23
CA PRO A 18 0.47 12.46 -44.68
C PRO A 18 0.59 11.16 -45.49
N ASP A 19 1.14 10.11 -44.88
CA ASP A 19 1.19 8.75 -45.43
C ASP A 19 -0.22 8.16 -45.63
N VAL A 20 -1.10 8.32 -44.64
CA VAL A 20 -2.50 7.89 -44.70
C VAL A 20 -3.31 8.76 -45.66
N MET A 21 -3.08 10.08 -45.67
CA MET A 21 -3.73 10.99 -46.62
C MET A 21 -3.44 10.63 -48.07
N ALA A 22 -2.22 10.18 -48.38
CA ALA A 22 -1.85 9.73 -49.72
C ALA A 22 -2.58 8.45 -50.14
N THR A 23 -2.77 7.48 -49.23
CA THR A 23 -3.47 6.23 -49.52
C THR A 23 -4.98 6.43 -49.70
N VAL A 24 -5.59 7.31 -48.90
CA VAL A 24 -6.99 7.73 -49.06
C VAL A 24 -7.20 8.47 -50.38
N SER A 25 -6.30 9.41 -50.71
CA SER A 25 -6.37 10.17 -51.98
C SER A 25 -6.18 9.29 -53.22
N ALA A 26 -5.42 8.21 -53.10
CA ALA A 26 -5.24 7.20 -54.15
C ALA A 26 -6.41 6.21 -54.27
N GLY A 27 -7.41 6.28 -53.37
CA GLY A 27 -8.55 5.37 -53.33
C GLY A 27 -8.20 3.95 -52.85
N ILE A 28 -7.07 3.79 -52.15
CA ILE A 28 -6.63 2.51 -51.58
C ILE A 28 -7.35 2.25 -50.26
N LEU A 29 -7.44 3.27 -49.41
CA LEU A 29 -8.28 3.28 -48.21
C LEU A 29 -9.51 4.17 -48.46
N THR A 30 -10.62 3.83 -47.84
CA THR A 30 -11.89 4.56 -47.93
C THR A 30 -11.92 5.81 -47.06
N SER A 31 -11.20 5.81 -45.93
CA SER A 31 -11.10 6.94 -44.99
C SER A 31 -9.89 6.80 -44.07
N GLY A 32 -9.51 7.90 -43.40
CA GLY A 32 -8.59 7.89 -42.27
C GLY A 32 -9.14 7.11 -41.07
N LEU A 33 -10.47 7.13 -40.86
CA LEU A 33 -11.11 6.32 -39.81
C LEU A 33 -10.87 4.82 -40.01
N GLU A 34 -10.98 4.33 -41.25
CA GLU A 34 -10.66 2.93 -41.58
C GLU A 34 -9.22 2.61 -41.22
N HIS A 35 -8.25 3.44 -41.62
CA HIS A 35 -6.86 3.27 -41.24
C HIS A 35 -6.68 3.25 -39.72
N PHE A 36 -7.30 4.20 -39.03
CA PHE A 36 -7.14 4.34 -37.59
C PHE A 36 -7.68 3.12 -36.83
N MET A 37 -8.83 2.61 -37.24
CA MET A 37 -9.43 1.43 -36.62
C MET A 37 -8.63 0.15 -36.90
N GLU A 38 -8.01 0.02 -38.07
CA GLU A 38 -7.27 -1.20 -38.45
C GLU A 38 -5.81 -1.20 -37.97
N ALA A 39 -5.16 -0.03 -37.93
CA ALA A 39 -3.72 0.07 -37.66
C ALA A 39 -3.39 1.27 -36.76
N GLY A 40 -3.93 2.45 -37.04
CA GLY A 40 -3.50 3.69 -36.40
C GLY A 40 -3.60 3.70 -34.87
N GLN A 41 -4.64 3.09 -34.30
CA GLN A 41 -4.79 2.98 -32.85
C GLN A 41 -3.74 2.09 -32.18
N PHE A 42 -3.21 1.08 -32.90
CA PHE A 42 -2.15 0.18 -32.43
C PHE A 42 -0.75 0.79 -32.65
N GLU A 43 -0.65 1.76 -33.55
CA GLU A 43 0.56 2.55 -33.80
C GLU A 43 0.68 3.79 -32.87
N ASN A 44 -0.20 3.89 -31.87
CA ASN A 44 -0.32 5.04 -30.96
C ASN A 44 -0.57 6.39 -31.66
N ARG A 45 -1.13 6.39 -32.88
CA ARG A 45 -1.41 7.63 -33.61
C ARG A 45 -2.57 8.39 -32.98
N GLN A 46 -2.45 9.71 -32.92
CA GLN A 46 -3.47 10.56 -32.31
C GLN A 46 -4.74 10.67 -33.20
N PRO A 47 -5.93 10.25 -32.73
CA PRO A 47 -7.16 10.21 -33.55
C PRO A 47 -7.81 11.59 -33.78
N SER A 48 -7.63 12.51 -32.84
CA SER A 48 -8.14 13.88 -32.88
C SER A 48 -7.46 14.72 -31.80
N ALA A 49 -7.76 16.01 -31.75
CA ALA A 49 -7.40 16.88 -30.63
C ALA A 49 -8.07 16.46 -29.29
N TRP A 50 -8.96 15.46 -29.29
CA TRP A 50 -9.76 15.04 -28.14
C TRP A 50 -9.28 13.77 -27.46
N PHE A 51 -8.15 13.24 -27.88
CA PHE A 51 -7.52 12.15 -27.18
C PHE A 51 -6.04 12.17 -27.54
N GLU A 52 -5.16 12.24 -26.54
CA GLU A 52 -3.70 12.27 -26.71
C GLU A 52 -3.11 10.96 -26.18
N PRO A 53 -2.88 9.95 -27.04
CA PRO A 53 -2.38 8.65 -26.59
C PRO A 53 -1.06 8.74 -25.83
N ASP A 54 -0.10 9.55 -26.30
CA ASP A 54 1.20 9.69 -25.64
C ASP A 54 1.08 10.32 -24.24
N PHE A 55 0.27 11.37 -24.08
CA PHE A 55 -0.03 11.98 -22.79
C PHE A 55 -0.70 10.99 -21.86
N TYR A 56 -1.73 10.30 -22.35
CA TYR A 56 -2.51 9.33 -21.59
C TYR A 56 -1.63 8.17 -21.09
N LEU A 57 -0.77 7.60 -21.94
CA LEU A 57 0.14 6.53 -21.54
C LEU A 57 1.31 7.01 -20.68
N ALA A 58 1.72 8.27 -20.78
CA ALA A 58 2.71 8.85 -19.88
C ALA A 58 2.14 9.05 -18.47
N LEU A 59 0.88 9.47 -18.38
CA LEU A 59 0.20 9.71 -17.11
C LEU A 59 -0.24 8.42 -16.41
N TYR A 60 -0.50 7.35 -17.18
CA TYR A 60 -1.02 6.08 -16.69
C TYR A 60 -0.12 4.88 -17.06
N PRO A 61 0.91 4.57 -16.24
CA PRO A 61 1.86 3.50 -16.50
C PRO A 61 1.23 2.10 -16.57
N ASP A 62 0.12 1.87 -15.86
CA ASP A 62 -0.70 0.67 -15.91
C ASP A 62 -1.30 0.46 -17.31
N VAL A 63 -1.86 1.51 -17.91
CA VAL A 63 -2.38 1.48 -19.28
C VAL A 63 -1.25 1.31 -20.29
N LYS A 64 -0.11 1.97 -20.07
CA LYS A 64 1.08 1.81 -20.92
C LYS A 64 1.55 0.35 -20.97
N MET A 65 1.48 -0.36 -19.84
CA MET A 65 1.80 -1.79 -19.78
C MET A 65 0.81 -2.60 -20.64
N ALA A 66 -0.50 -2.41 -20.45
CA ALA A 66 -1.55 -3.12 -21.20
C ALA A 66 -1.50 -2.86 -22.72
N VAL A 67 -1.12 -1.65 -23.13
CA VAL A 67 -0.88 -1.34 -24.56
C VAL A 67 0.36 -2.06 -25.08
N SER A 68 1.43 -2.17 -24.27
CA SER A 68 2.67 -2.85 -24.67
C SER A 68 2.54 -4.37 -24.80
N THR A 69 1.62 -4.98 -24.05
CA THR A 69 1.30 -6.42 -24.13
C THR A 69 0.27 -6.74 -25.22
N GLY A 70 -0.32 -5.72 -25.85
CA GLY A 70 -1.30 -5.86 -26.92
C GLY A 70 -2.72 -6.20 -26.45
N GLU A 71 -3.01 -6.02 -25.16
CA GLU A 71 -4.31 -6.29 -24.55
C GLU A 71 -5.36 -5.24 -24.93
N THR A 72 -4.95 -3.99 -25.08
CA THR A 72 -5.81 -2.85 -25.45
C THR A 72 -5.00 -1.81 -26.24
N THR A 73 -5.67 -0.84 -26.85
CA THR A 73 -5.06 0.44 -27.24
C THR A 73 -5.35 1.53 -26.21
N ALA A 74 -4.61 2.63 -26.24
CA ALA A 74 -4.84 3.78 -25.36
C ALA A 74 -6.29 4.27 -25.47
N LEU A 75 -6.81 4.40 -26.70
CA LEU A 75 -8.18 4.85 -26.94
C LEU A 75 -9.23 3.83 -26.49
N GLN A 76 -8.99 2.54 -26.76
CA GLN A 76 -9.88 1.46 -26.31
C GLN A 76 -10.00 1.43 -24.79
N HIS A 77 -8.87 1.57 -24.07
CA HIS A 77 -8.87 1.64 -22.61
C HIS A 77 -9.63 2.86 -22.13
N PHE A 78 -9.35 4.04 -22.67
CA PHE A 78 -10.01 5.26 -22.23
C PHE A 78 -11.53 5.19 -22.41
N ILE A 79 -12.00 4.64 -23.54
CA ILE A 79 -13.43 4.47 -23.80
C ILE A 79 -14.06 3.41 -22.90
N ALA A 80 -13.38 2.30 -22.64
CA ALA A 80 -13.94 1.21 -21.84
C ALA A 80 -13.94 1.50 -20.33
N ALA A 81 -12.87 2.13 -19.83
CA ALA A 81 -12.60 2.28 -18.41
C ALA A 81 -12.17 3.70 -18.02
N GLY A 82 -11.21 4.29 -18.74
CA GLY A 82 -10.58 5.55 -18.33
C GLY A 82 -11.55 6.72 -18.11
N GLN A 83 -12.57 6.86 -18.96
CA GLN A 83 -13.58 7.92 -18.79
C GLN A 83 -14.47 7.73 -17.55
N PHE A 84 -14.61 6.51 -17.03
CA PHE A 84 -15.39 6.19 -15.83
C PHE A 84 -14.53 6.25 -14.56
N GLU A 85 -13.22 6.02 -14.71
CA GLU A 85 -12.21 6.14 -13.66
C GLU A 85 -11.76 7.60 -13.42
N ASN A 86 -12.40 8.57 -14.08
CA ASN A 86 -12.04 9.99 -14.05
C ASN A 86 -10.60 10.28 -14.51
N ARG A 87 -10.09 9.50 -15.47
CA ARG A 87 -8.77 9.72 -16.06
C ARG A 87 -8.80 10.83 -17.10
N ASP A 88 -7.70 11.58 -17.18
CA ASP A 88 -7.56 12.75 -18.03
C ASP A 88 -6.99 12.35 -19.41
N PRO A 89 -7.76 12.51 -20.50
CA PRO A 89 -7.40 12.01 -21.83
C PRO A 89 -6.58 12.96 -22.70
N ILE A 90 -6.54 14.24 -22.33
CA ILE A 90 -5.83 15.30 -23.02
C ILE A 90 -5.27 16.27 -21.98
N THR A 91 -4.23 16.99 -22.36
CA THR A 91 -3.57 17.93 -21.44
C THR A 91 -4.50 19.07 -20.98
N GLU A 92 -5.48 19.49 -21.78
CA GLU A 92 -6.37 20.63 -21.48
C GLU A 92 -7.57 20.28 -20.61
N PHE A 93 -7.85 18.99 -20.36
CA PHE A 93 -9.02 18.53 -19.62
C PHE A 93 -8.61 17.90 -18.30
N PHE A 94 -9.18 18.42 -17.20
CA PHE A 94 -8.97 17.92 -15.85
C PHE A 94 -10.31 17.54 -15.25
N THR A 95 -10.50 16.26 -14.99
CA THR A 95 -11.80 15.71 -14.61
C THR A 95 -12.29 16.29 -13.29
N ASP A 96 -11.41 16.40 -12.29
CA ASP A 96 -11.69 16.96 -10.97
C ASP A 96 -12.10 18.44 -11.03
N ILE A 97 -11.35 19.26 -11.76
CA ILE A 97 -11.61 20.70 -11.95
C ILE A 97 -12.89 20.91 -12.77
N TYR A 98 -13.09 20.09 -13.80
CA TYR A 98 -14.29 20.17 -14.62
C TYR A 98 -15.55 19.88 -13.79
N LEU A 99 -15.50 18.89 -12.89
CA LEU A 99 -16.62 18.56 -12.01
C LEU A 99 -16.85 19.61 -10.91
N ASP A 100 -15.77 20.16 -10.32
CA ASP A 100 -15.86 21.24 -9.33
C ASP A 100 -16.53 22.50 -9.90
N ARG A 101 -16.15 22.89 -11.12
CA ARG A 101 -16.73 24.04 -11.84
C ARG A 101 -18.14 23.81 -12.34
N ASN A 102 -18.57 22.55 -12.44
CA ASN A 102 -19.85 22.15 -12.99
C ASN A 102 -20.60 21.20 -12.03
N PRO A 103 -21.09 21.68 -10.87
CA PRO A 103 -21.75 20.82 -9.87
C PRO A 103 -23.01 20.09 -10.38
N ASP A 104 -23.68 20.66 -11.38
CA ASP A 104 -24.80 20.02 -12.09
C ASP A 104 -24.36 18.75 -12.83
N ILE A 105 -23.15 18.75 -13.36
CA ILE A 105 -22.53 17.60 -14.05
C ILE A 105 -21.96 16.63 -13.03
N ALA A 106 -21.33 17.11 -11.94
CA ALA A 106 -20.88 16.26 -10.84
C ALA A 106 -22.02 15.38 -10.31
N THR A 107 -23.21 15.95 -10.15
CA THR A 107 -24.41 15.20 -9.72
C THR A 107 -24.81 14.12 -10.72
N ALA A 108 -24.71 14.39 -12.03
CA ALA A 108 -25.03 13.43 -13.08
C ALA A 108 -23.99 12.30 -13.21
N VAL A 109 -22.71 12.61 -12.94
CA VAL A 109 -21.62 11.63 -12.88
C VAL A 109 -21.80 10.71 -11.68
N THR A 110 -22.07 11.23 -10.48
CA THR A 110 -22.35 10.41 -9.28
C THR A 110 -23.58 9.51 -9.43
N ALA A 111 -24.51 9.87 -10.33
CA ALA A 111 -25.70 9.09 -10.64
C ALA A 111 -25.51 8.13 -11.83
N ASP A 112 -24.28 7.95 -12.33
CA ASP A 112 -23.92 7.10 -13.47
C ASP A 112 -24.70 7.40 -14.76
N LEU A 113 -25.11 8.66 -14.96
CA LEU A 113 -25.88 9.06 -16.13
C LEU A 113 -25.01 9.44 -17.34
N LEU A 114 -23.77 9.87 -17.08
CA LEU A 114 -22.76 10.29 -18.06
C LEU A 114 -21.39 10.35 -17.37
N THR A 115 -20.32 10.43 -18.15
CA THR A 115 -18.98 10.76 -17.62
C THR A 115 -18.68 12.24 -17.79
N ALA A 116 -17.75 12.77 -16.98
CA ALA A 116 -17.31 14.16 -17.07
C ALA A 116 -16.84 14.51 -18.50
N TYR A 117 -16.02 13.62 -19.07
CA TYR A 117 -15.48 13.79 -20.41
C TYR A 117 -16.52 13.56 -21.51
N GLU A 118 -17.44 12.61 -21.35
CA GLU A 118 -18.57 12.45 -22.27
C GLU A 118 -19.40 13.74 -22.36
N HIS A 119 -19.73 14.32 -21.20
CA HIS A 119 -20.47 15.57 -21.17
C HIS A 119 -19.70 16.70 -21.85
N PHE A 120 -18.41 16.84 -21.55
CA PHE A 120 -17.56 17.85 -22.18
C PHE A 120 -17.56 17.73 -23.70
N VAL A 121 -17.21 16.56 -24.24
CA VAL A 121 -17.11 16.31 -25.69
C VAL A 121 -18.45 16.51 -26.40
N LYS A 122 -19.57 16.08 -25.81
CA LYS A 122 -20.88 16.12 -26.48
C LYS A 122 -21.62 17.45 -26.33
N SER A 123 -21.44 18.14 -25.21
CA SER A 123 -22.27 19.31 -24.85
C SER A 123 -21.46 20.45 -24.25
N GLY A 124 -20.57 20.15 -23.30
CA GLY A 124 -19.89 21.16 -22.47
C GLY A 124 -19.15 22.22 -23.28
N GLN A 125 -18.50 21.83 -24.37
CA GLN A 125 -17.82 22.78 -25.25
C GLN A 125 -18.75 23.79 -25.93
N GLN A 126 -19.91 23.32 -26.38
CA GLN A 126 -20.92 24.18 -27.03
C GLN A 126 -21.64 25.07 -26.02
N GLU A 127 -21.74 24.60 -24.77
CA GLU A 127 -22.20 25.38 -23.63
C GLU A 127 -21.17 26.42 -23.16
N GLY A 128 -19.95 26.42 -23.71
CA GLY A 128 -18.88 27.31 -23.31
C GLY A 128 -18.26 26.95 -21.96
N ARG A 129 -18.36 25.69 -21.52
CA ARG A 129 -17.73 25.21 -20.29
C ARG A 129 -16.24 24.97 -20.54
N SER A 130 -15.44 25.47 -19.62
CA SER A 130 -13.98 25.32 -19.65
C SER A 130 -13.54 23.92 -19.21
N PRO A 131 -12.69 23.22 -20.00
CA PRO A 131 -12.22 21.87 -19.70
C PRO A 131 -11.26 21.78 -18.51
N GLY A 132 -10.58 22.89 -18.22
CA GLY A 132 -9.49 22.90 -17.27
C GLY A 132 -9.03 24.32 -16.94
N PRO A 133 -7.97 24.47 -16.14
CA PRO A 133 -7.45 25.77 -15.72
C PRO A 133 -6.79 26.55 -16.86
N ASP A 134 -6.29 25.85 -17.89
CA ASP A 134 -5.48 26.42 -18.97
C ASP A 134 -6.30 26.96 -20.15
N PHE A 135 -7.63 26.86 -20.09
CA PHE A 135 -8.53 27.40 -21.11
C PHE A 135 -9.82 27.96 -20.50
N ASP A 136 -10.05 29.26 -20.68
CA ASP A 136 -11.31 29.95 -20.38
C ASP A 136 -12.04 30.30 -21.67
N ALA A 137 -13.16 29.61 -21.93
CA ALA A 137 -13.93 29.81 -23.16
C ALA A 137 -14.49 31.24 -23.27
N THR A 138 -14.91 31.83 -22.15
CA THR A 138 -15.45 33.19 -22.11
C THR A 138 -14.36 34.20 -22.39
N PHE A 139 -13.20 34.05 -21.75
CA PHE A 139 -12.03 34.88 -22.01
C PHE A 139 -11.58 34.77 -23.46
N TYR A 140 -11.41 33.55 -23.97
CA TYR A 140 -10.88 33.29 -25.30
C TYR A 140 -11.74 33.94 -26.39
N LEU A 141 -13.06 33.80 -26.29
CA LEU A 141 -13.99 34.43 -27.24
C LEU A 141 -14.03 35.96 -27.09
N ASN A 142 -13.90 36.49 -25.88
CA ASN A 142 -13.85 37.93 -25.66
C ASN A 142 -12.55 38.56 -26.19
N HIS A 143 -11.43 37.83 -26.14
CA HIS A 143 -10.11 38.31 -26.53
C HIS A 143 -9.77 38.07 -27.99
N HIS A 144 -10.43 37.11 -28.66
CA HIS A 144 -10.24 36.79 -30.08
C HIS A 144 -11.55 36.96 -30.86
N PRO A 145 -11.96 38.19 -31.22
CA PRO A 145 -13.25 38.44 -31.89
C PRO A 145 -13.40 37.76 -33.25
N ASP A 146 -12.28 37.49 -33.94
CA ASP A 146 -12.24 36.71 -35.19
C ASP A 146 -12.65 35.26 -34.93
N VAL A 147 -12.16 34.66 -33.84
CA VAL A 147 -12.57 33.33 -33.39
C VAL A 147 -14.02 33.34 -32.93
N ALA A 148 -14.46 34.37 -32.19
CA ALA A 148 -15.86 34.48 -31.76
C ALA A 148 -16.84 34.59 -32.93
N ALA A 149 -16.45 35.24 -34.03
CA ALA A 149 -17.23 35.25 -35.26
C ALA A 149 -17.28 33.87 -35.92
N PHE A 150 -16.18 33.12 -35.89
CA PHE A 150 -16.08 31.77 -36.42
C PHE A 150 -16.89 30.75 -35.60
N VAL A 151 -16.78 30.78 -34.27
CA VAL A 151 -17.54 29.90 -33.33
C VAL A 151 -19.05 30.13 -33.46
N LYS A 152 -19.50 31.38 -33.72
CA LYS A 152 -20.92 31.69 -34.00
C LYS A 152 -21.48 31.01 -35.26
N THR A 153 -20.63 30.59 -36.18
CA THR A 153 -21.08 29.81 -37.36
C THR A 153 -21.35 28.34 -37.03
N GLY A 154 -20.98 27.89 -35.82
CA GLY A 154 -21.16 26.52 -35.34
C GLY A 154 -20.18 25.51 -35.95
N GLN A 155 -19.12 25.98 -36.62
CA GLN A 155 -18.14 25.11 -37.27
C GLN A 155 -17.09 24.53 -36.31
N LEU A 156 -16.68 25.27 -35.28
CA LEU A 156 -15.80 24.83 -34.19
C LEU A 156 -16.26 25.46 -32.88
N SER A 157 -16.00 24.80 -31.76
CA SER A 157 -16.08 25.36 -30.42
C SER A 157 -14.86 26.26 -30.13
N ALA A 158 -14.93 27.02 -29.03
CA ALA A 158 -13.83 27.89 -28.60
C ALA A 158 -12.55 27.10 -28.32
N VAL A 159 -12.68 25.96 -27.62
CA VAL A 159 -11.57 25.08 -27.27
C VAL A 159 -11.08 24.29 -28.49
N GLU A 160 -11.95 23.88 -29.41
CA GLU A 160 -11.53 23.25 -30.68
C GLU A 160 -10.62 24.16 -31.49
N HIS A 161 -11.02 25.43 -31.64
CA HIS A 161 -10.19 26.40 -32.33
C HIS A 161 -8.84 26.55 -31.63
N TYR A 162 -8.82 26.58 -30.30
CA TYR A 162 -7.59 26.70 -29.55
C TYR A 162 -6.66 25.50 -29.74
N LEU A 163 -7.16 24.28 -29.62
CA LEU A 163 -6.38 23.05 -29.79
C LEU A 163 -5.84 22.90 -31.22
N LEU A 164 -6.65 23.25 -32.23
CA LEU A 164 -6.27 23.08 -33.63
C LEU A 164 -5.34 24.20 -34.15
N PHE A 165 -5.52 25.43 -33.66
CA PHE A 165 -4.86 26.61 -34.22
C PHE A 165 -4.33 27.53 -33.12
N GLY A 166 -5.18 27.90 -32.15
CA GLY A 166 -4.87 28.95 -31.19
C GLY A 166 -3.59 28.74 -30.37
N ALA A 167 -3.31 27.51 -29.94
CA ALA A 167 -2.10 27.20 -29.19
C ALA A 167 -0.84 27.44 -30.03
N SER A 168 -0.80 26.95 -31.27
CA SER A 168 0.34 27.15 -32.18
C SER A 168 0.47 28.59 -32.68
N GLU A 169 -0.64 29.33 -32.74
CA GLU A 169 -0.68 30.76 -33.04
C GLU A 169 -0.30 31.65 -31.83
N GLY A 170 -0.08 31.07 -30.65
CA GLY A 170 0.26 31.80 -29.43
C GLY A 170 -0.90 32.64 -28.87
N ARG A 171 -2.15 32.26 -29.15
CA ARG A 171 -3.34 32.97 -28.69
C ARG A 171 -3.60 32.71 -27.21
N ALA A 172 -3.67 33.78 -26.42
CA ALA A 172 -4.00 33.69 -24.99
C ALA A 172 -5.35 33.00 -24.77
N ALA A 173 -5.38 31.98 -23.92
CA ALA A 173 -6.52 31.11 -23.66
C ALA A 173 -7.28 31.38 -22.35
N THR A 174 -6.74 32.16 -21.41
CA THR A 174 -7.35 32.46 -20.11
C THR A 174 -6.91 33.84 -19.58
N GLU A 175 -7.68 34.45 -18.65
CA GLU A 175 -7.41 35.79 -18.07
C GLU A 175 -6.05 35.92 -17.38
N ASN A 176 -5.36 34.80 -17.12
CA ASN A 176 -4.00 34.78 -16.63
C ASN A 176 -3.13 33.79 -17.43
N THR A 177 -2.49 34.28 -18.47
CA THR A 177 -1.02 34.25 -18.62
C THR A 177 -0.63 35.26 -19.70
N SER A 178 -0.41 36.50 -19.27
CA SER A 178 0.55 37.31 -20.04
C SER A 178 1.86 36.51 -20.06
N PRO A 179 2.53 36.31 -21.21
CA PRO A 179 3.89 35.80 -21.20
C PRO A 179 4.70 36.77 -20.33
N LEU A 180 5.10 36.30 -19.15
CA LEU A 180 5.81 37.14 -18.19
C LEU A 180 7.14 37.54 -18.83
N ALA A 181 7.44 38.83 -18.77
CA ALA A 181 8.70 39.35 -19.27
C ALA A 181 9.86 38.56 -18.63
N LEU A 182 10.82 38.17 -19.47
CA LEU A 182 12.10 37.63 -19.03
C LEU A 182 12.68 38.57 -17.96
N ASN A 183 12.96 38.03 -16.77
CA ASN A 183 13.77 38.58 -15.68
C ASN A 183 13.07 38.99 -14.37
N GLU A 184 11.80 38.62 -14.12
CA GLU A 184 11.17 38.84 -12.81
C GLU A 184 10.83 37.51 -12.10
N THR A 185 11.18 37.41 -10.81
CA THR A 185 10.74 36.30 -9.94
C THR A 185 9.25 36.43 -9.66
N LEU A 186 8.47 35.41 -9.98
CA LEU A 186 7.03 35.41 -9.79
C LEU A 186 6.67 34.93 -8.37
N GLU A 187 6.04 35.79 -7.59
CA GLU A 187 5.59 35.50 -6.22
C GLU A 187 4.21 34.80 -6.24
N LEU A 188 4.16 33.54 -5.79
CA LEU A 188 2.95 32.70 -5.78
C LEU A 188 2.21 32.70 -4.43
N GLY A 189 2.85 33.22 -3.38
CA GLY A 189 2.34 33.21 -2.00
C GLY A 189 2.35 31.82 -1.38
N VAL A 190 1.47 31.58 -0.39
CA VAL A 190 1.28 30.24 0.19
C VAL A 190 0.86 29.28 -0.91
N LEU A 191 1.60 28.20 -1.05
CA LEU A 191 1.49 27.26 -2.13
C LEU A 191 0.19 26.47 -1.94
N SER A 192 -0.64 26.58 -2.97
CA SER A 192 -1.79 25.74 -3.24
C SER A 192 -1.58 25.12 -4.61
N THR A 193 -2.56 24.37 -5.13
CA THR A 193 -2.51 23.96 -6.53
C THR A 193 -2.41 25.20 -7.45
N ARG A 194 -1.36 25.26 -8.27
CA ARG A 194 -1.06 26.33 -9.24
C ARG A 194 -0.63 25.68 -10.56
N ASN A 195 -1.16 26.18 -11.67
CA ASN A 195 -0.71 25.82 -13.01
C ASN A 195 -0.25 27.10 -13.71
N LEU A 196 0.94 27.05 -14.30
CA LEU A 196 1.65 28.21 -14.87
C LEU A 196 2.26 27.81 -16.20
N THR A 197 2.35 28.75 -17.14
CA THR A 197 3.10 28.57 -18.39
C THR A 197 4.25 29.55 -18.45
N GLY A 198 5.43 29.07 -18.85
CA GLY A 198 6.64 29.89 -18.98
C GLY A 198 7.45 29.52 -20.20
N ALA A 199 8.51 30.29 -20.45
CA ALA A 199 9.48 30.02 -21.51
C ALA A 199 10.86 30.50 -21.06
N THR A 200 11.89 29.74 -21.42
CA THR A 200 13.28 30.05 -21.08
C THR A 200 14.21 29.72 -22.23
N SER A 201 15.31 30.47 -22.33
CA SER A 201 16.37 30.30 -23.32
C SER A 201 17.74 30.24 -22.62
N PRO A 202 18.74 29.50 -23.14
CA PRO A 202 20.07 29.44 -22.55
C PRO A 202 20.78 30.79 -22.47
N ASP A 203 20.40 31.73 -23.35
CA ASP A 203 20.97 33.08 -23.40
C ASP A 203 20.35 34.03 -22.35
N THR A 204 19.46 33.52 -21.49
CA THR A 204 18.61 34.31 -20.60
C THR A 204 18.68 33.81 -19.17
N SER A 205 18.39 34.68 -18.20
CA SER A 205 18.39 34.25 -16.79
C SER A 205 17.26 33.24 -16.54
N PRO A 206 17.47 32.23 -15.68
CA PRO A 206 16.45 31.23 -15.38
C PRO A 206 15.15 31.87 -14.91
N GLN A 207 14.03 31.34 -15.36
CA GLN A 207 12.73 31.80 -14.90
C GLN A 207 12.50 31.31 -13.47
N ARG A 208 12.09 32.21 -12.57
CA ARG A 208 11.97 31.92 -11.13
C ARG A 208 10.56 32.09 -10.61
N TYR A 209 10.12 31.16 -9.78
CA TYR A 209 8.85 31.17 -9.05
C TYR A 209 9.15 31.08 -7.56
N ARG A 210 8.51 31.91 -6.73
CA ARG A 210 8.66 31.86 -5.27
C ARG A 210 7.34 31.49 -4.63
N PHE A 211 7.36 30.61 -3.62
CA PHE A 211 6.17 30.18 -2.92
C PHE A 211 6.47 29.85 -1.45
N ARG A 212 5.44 29.81 -0.61
CA ARG A 212 5.55 29.48 0.81
C ARG A 212 4.80 28.18 1.11
N VAL A 213 5.31 27.33 1.97
CA VAL A 213 4.55 26.22 2.55
C VAL A 213 4.24 26.59 4.00
N ASP A 214 2.98 26.44 4.45
CA ASP A 214 2.54 26.87 5.79
C ASP A 214 2.42 25.72 6.81
N SER A 215 2.37 24.48 6.33
CA SER A 215 2.33 23.25 7.12
C SER A 215 3.07 22.16 6.36
N PRO A 216 3.70 21.17 7.03
CA PRO A 216 4.34 20.05 6.33
C PRO A 216 3.41 19.46 5.27
N SER A 217 3.84 19.51 4.01
CA SER A 217 3.00 19.16 2.87
C SER A 217 3.79 18.34 1.87
N GLN A 218 3.16 17.31 1.31
CA GLN A 218 3.68 16.68 0.10
C GLN A 218 3.49 17.68 -1.05
N VAL A 219 4.59 18.12 -1.66
CA VAL A 219 4.58 19.03 -2.80
C VAL A 219 4.97 18.27 -4.07
N SER A 220 4.13 18.39 -5.09
CA SER A 220 4.34 17.80 -6.40
C SER A 220 4.55 18.91 -7.41
N LEU A 221 5.69 18.88 -8.11
CA LEU A 221 6.05 19.78 -9.19
C LEU A 221 6.15 18.97 -10.48
N LEU A 222 5.32 19.29 -11.47
CA LEU A 222 5.36 18.68 -12.78
C LEU A 222 5.65 19.75 -13.83
N LEU A 223 6.74 19.55 -14.59
CA LEU A 223 7.11 20.36 -15.73
C LEU A 223 6.87 19.59 -17.03
N SER A 224 6.09 20.15 -17.94
CA SER A 224 5.71 19.46 -19.18
C SER A 224 5.78 20.40 -20.39
N ARG A 225 5.51 19.86 -21.59
CA ARG A 225 5.52 20.57 -22.88
C ARG A 225 6.89 21.11 -23.32
N LEU A 226 7.97 20.45 -22.91
CA LEU A 226 9.34 20.83 -23.23
C LEU A 226 9.67 20.56 -24.70
N SER A 227 10.15 21.56 -25.42
CA SER A 227 10.67 21.41 -26.80
C SER A 227 12.19 21.22 -26.87
N ASP A 228 12.88 21.51 -25.76
CA ASP A 228 14.31 21.28 -25.58
C ASP A 228 14.60 20.96 -24.09
N ASP A 229 15.83 20.56 -23.83
CA ASP A 229 16.34 20.16 -22.52
C ASP A 229 16.29 21.32 -21.51
N ILE A 230 15.81 21.01 -20.32
CA ILE A 230 15.58 21.99 -19.25
C ILE A 230 16.05 21.43 -17.93
N GLN A 231 16.68 22.29 -17.14
CA GLN A 231 17.04 22.02 -15.76
C GLN A 231 16.03 22.70 -14.85
N VAL A 232 15.57 21.95 -13.85
CA VAL A 232 14.71 22.45 -12.79
C VAL A 232 15.49 22.42 -11.49
N THR A 233 15.46 23.51 -10.73
CA THR A 233 16.11 23.60 -9.42
C THR A 233 15.15 24.16 -8.40
N LEU A 234 14.91 23.43 -7.32
CA LEU A 234 14.15 23.88 -6.16
C LEU A 234 15.10 24.35 -5.07
N TYR A 235 14.81 25.50 -4.49
CA TYR A 235 15.56 26.17 -3.44
C TYR A 235 14.70 26.39 -2.20
N GLN A 236 15.31 26.40 -1.02
CA GLN A 236 14.69 26.80 0.24
C GLN A 236 15.46 27.97 0.88
N ASP A 237 14.78 29.04 1.26
CA ASP A 237 15.39 30.22 1.89
C ASP A 237 15.70 29.95 3.37
N HIS A 238 16.85 29.32 3.63
CA HIS A 238 17.24 28.90 4.97
C HIS A 238 17.67 30.07 5.88
N ASN A 239 18.14 31.18 5.30
CA ASN A 239 18.64 32.33 6.05
C ASN A 239 17.63 33.50 6.14
N ASP A 240 16.41 33.31 5.62
CA ASP A 240 15.28 34.27 5.55
C ASP A 240 15.69 35.65 5.02
N ASN A 241 16.70 35.69 4.14
CA ASN A 241 17.18 36.92 3.55
C ASN A 241 16.43 37.27 2.25
N ARG A 242 15.55 36.37 1.77
CA ARG A 242 14.76 36.48 0.54
C ARG A 242 15.58 36.53 -0.74
N VAL A 243 16.79 35.99 -0.71
CA VAL A 243 17.75 35.90 -1.80
C VAL A 243 18.16 34.44 -1.97
N PHE A 244 17.52 33.78 -2.94
CA PHE A 244 17.76 32.37 -3.26
C PHE A 244 19.06 32.19 -4.05
N ASP A 245 20.09 31.69 -3.40
CA ASP A 245 21.41 31.45 -3.99
C ASP A 245 21.69 29.97 -4.30
N PHE A 246 22.81 29.69 -4.96
CA PHE A 246 23.13 28.32 -5.41
C PHE A 246 23.42 27.35 -4.26
N THR A 247 23.70 27.85 -3.05
CA THR A 247 23.94 27.03 -1.85
C THR A 247 22.65 26.59 -1.17
N GLU A 248 21.52 27.19 -1.54
CA GLU A 248 20.19 26.92 -1.00
C GLU A 248 19.35 25.98 -1.90
N ALA A 249 19.98 25.38 -2.92
CA ALA A 249 19.32 24.42 -3.80
C ALA A 249 19.12 23.09 -3.07
N ILE A 250 17.87 22.70 -2.85
CA ILE A 250 17.50 21.47 -2.14
C ILE A 250 17.11 20.33 -3.09
N ALA A 251 16.82 20.62 -4.35
CA ALA A 251 16.61 19.59 -5.37
C ALA A 251 16.98 20.11 -6.76
N VAL A 252 17.67 19.29 -7.56
CA VAL A 252 17.98 19.61 -8.96
C VAL A 252 17.59 18.41 -9.81
N ASP A 253 16.73 18.64 -10.80
CA ASP A 253 16.49 17.67 -11.86
C ASP A 253 17.42 17.99 -13.04
N THR A 254 18.32 17.04 -13.33
CA THR A 254 19.31 17.10 -14.41
C THR A 254 19.09 16.04 -15.47
N GLU A 255 17.95 15.34 -15.47
CA GLU A 255 17.70 14.32 -16.49
C GLU A 255 17.65 15.01 -17.86
N PRO A 256 18.41 14.56 -18.86
CA PRO A 256 18.45 15.25 -20.14
C PRO A 256 17.21 14.94 -21.01
N GLY A 257 16.78 15.91 -21.80
CA GLY A 257 15.83 15.73 -22.90
C GLY A 257 14.44 16.33 -22.65
N THR A 258 13.53 16.09 -23.60
CA THR A 258 12.22 16.77 -23.70
C THR A 258 11.09 16.09 -22.94
N GLN A 259 11.39 15.07 -22.13
CA GLN A 259 10.39 14.37 -21.32
C GLN A 259 9.94 15.24 -20.14
N ALA A 260 8.70 15.06 -19.71
CA ALA A 260 8.16 15.79 -18.56
C ALA A 260 9.01 15.50 -17.30
N LYS A 261 9.24 16.55 -16.50
CA LYS A 261 10.01 16.50 -15.25
C LYS A 261 9.06 16.43 -14.08
N LEU A 262 9.18 15.42 -13.23
CA LEU A 262 8.35 15.26 -12.05
C LEU A 262 9.23 15.27 -10.81
N LEU A 263 8.98 16.23 -9.92
CA LEU A 263 9.64 16.35 -8.63
C LEU A 263 8.59 16.29 -7.53
N ASN A 264 8.59 15.18 -6.79
CA ASN A 264 7.71 14.97 -5.63
C ASN A 264 8.54 15.05 -4.35
N ARG A 265 8.21 15.96 -3.44
CA ARG A 265 8.97 16.14 -2.19
C ARG A 265 8.08 16.59 -1.05
N VAL A 266 8.32 16.06 0.15
CA VAL A 266 7.74 16.63 1.38
C VAL A 266 8.49 17.91 1.71
N LEU A 267 7.79 19.04 1.79
CA LEU A 267 8.35 20.33 2.19
C LEU A 267 7.79 20.74 3.55
N ASN A 268 8.67 21.22 4.42
CA ASN A 268 8.33 21.79 5.72
C ASN A 268 7.84 23.24 5.57
N PRO A 269 7.26 23.86 6.61
CA PRO A 269 6.86 25.26 6.54
C PRO A 269 8.06 26.16 6.25
N GLY A 270 7.98 27.00 5.22
CA GLY A 270 9.10 27.83 4.78
C GLY A 270 8.89 28.51 3.43
N ASP A 271 9.80 29.40 3.06
CA ASP A 271 9.81 30.07 1.76
C ASP A 271 10.74 29.33 0.79
N TYR A 272 10.24 29.08 -0.41
CA TYR A 272 10.88 28.26 -1.44
C TYR A 272 10.93 29.01 -2.77
N SER A 273 11.90 28.67 -3.61
CA SER A 273 11.97 29.16 -4.99
C SER A 273 12.22 28.02 -5.96
N LEU A 274 11.54 28.03 -7.10
CA LEU A 274 11.81 27.15 -8.24
C LEU A 274 12.51 27.97 -9.32
N ALA A 275 13.64 27.51 -9.85
CA ALA A 275 14.27 28.06 -11.04
C ALA A 275 14.24 27.05 -12.19
N ILE A 276 13.95 27.57 -13.38
CA ILE A 276 13.80 26.76 -14.59
C ILE A 276 14.70 27.37 -15.67
N ALA A 277 15.63 26.57 -16.18
CA ALA A 277 16.67 27.02 -17.11
C ALA A 277 16.79 26.08 -18.32
N ALA A 278 16.70 26.64 -19.52
CA ALA A 278 17.02 25.91 -20.75
C ALA A 278 18.51 25.61 -20.83
N GLN A 279 18.86 24.41 -21.30
CA GLN A 279 20.25 23.99 -21.42
C GLN A 279 20.82 24.20 -22.84
N ASN A 280 20.03 23.91 -23.88
CA ASN A 280 20.53 23.91 -25.27
C ASN A 280 19.79 24.90 -26.19
N GLY A 281 18.46 24.87 -26.21
CA GLY A 281 17.62 25.71 -27.05
C GLY A 281 16.46 26.33 -26.30
N GLU A 282 15.78 27.29 -26.92
CA GLU A 282 14.60 27.92 -26.33
C GLU A 282 13.48 26.88 -26.16
N THR A 283 12.91 26.85 -24.96
CA THR A 283 11.87 25.88 -24.61
C THR A 283 10.76 26.57 -23.83
N SER A 284 9.53 26.33 -24.25
CA SER A 284 8.34 26.68 -23.48
C SER A 284 7.99 25.52 -22.57
N TYR A 285 7.32 25.80 -21.46
CA TYR A 285 6.96 24.77 -20.50
C TYR A 285 5.65 25.10 -19.78
N HIS A 286 4.99 24.06 -19.31
CA HIS A 286 3.90 24.15 -18.35
C HIS A 286 4.38 23.60 -17.01
N LEU A 287 4.11 24.35 -15.94
CA LEU A 287 4.47 24.04 -14.57
C LEU A 287 3.19 23.85 -13.75
N SER A 288 2.97 22.63 -13.28
CA SER A 288 1.99 22.32 -12.27
C SER A 288 2.68 22.19 -10.92
N LEU A 289 2.19 22.93 -9.93
CA LEU A 289 2.59 22.84 -8.53
C LEU A 289 1.35 22.43 -7.72
N SER A 290 1.44 21.42 -6.89
CA SER A 290 0.37 21.05 -5.97
C SER A 290 0.91 20.70 -4.60
N THR A 291 0.07 20.86 -3.58
CA THR A 291 0.41 20.57 -2.19
C THR A 291 -0.69 19.78 -1.53
N VAL A 292 -0.34 18.69 -0.86
CA VAL A 292 -1.25 17.96 0.02
C VAL A 292 -0.72 18.11 1.45
N PRO A 293 -1.42 18.88 2.32
CA PRO A 293 -1.05 18.98 3.73
C PRO A 293 -1.09 17.61 4.39
N LEU A 294 -0.03 17.26 5.12
CA LEU A 294 0.01 16.02 5.86
C LEU A 294 -0.86 16.18 7.11
N SER A 295 -1.94 15.42 7.21
CA SER A 295 -2.91 15.55 8.30
C SER A 295 -2.41 14.90 9.60
N GLN A 296 -1.65 15.65 10.39
CA GLN A 296 -1.56 15.57 11.86
C GLN A 296 -0.91 16.85 12.41
N SER A 297 -1.49 17.41 13.46
CA SER A 297 -0.95 18.59 14.15
C SER A 297 0.22 18.21 15.06
N TYR A 298 1.41 18.75 14.80
CA TYR A 298 2.56 18.77 15.71
C TYR A 298 3.18 20.19 15.73
N PRO A 299 3.88 20.58 16.80
CA PRO A 299 4.22 21.99 17.04
C PRO A 299 5.14 22.54 15.94
N ASN A 300 4.76 23.68 15.37
CA ASN A 300 5.66 24.53 14.59
C ASN A 300 6.92 24.85 15.39
N LEU A 301 8.11 24.72 14.80
CA LEU A 301 9.24 25.61 15.11
C LEU A 301 10.14 25.78 13.87
N THR A 302 10.15 27.02 13.38
CA THR A 302 11.15 27.62 12.49
C THR A 302 12.35 28.12 13.32
N GLU A 303 13.47 28.36 12.62
CA GLU A 303 14.59 29.30 12.92
C GLU A 303 15.90 28.75 13.54
N ASN A 304 16.95 28.70 12.69
CA ASN A 304 18.39 28.91 12.96
C ASN A 304 18.91 28.67 14.39
N GLN A 305 19.60 27.55 14.65
CA GLN A 305 20.68 27.50 15.66
C GLN A 305 21.78 26.46 15.32
N GLU A 306 22.74 26.82 14.46
CA GLU A 306 24.09 26.28 14.61
C GLU A 306 24.56 26.58 16.05
N LEU A 307 24.92 25.53 16.81
CA LEU A 307 25.63 25.52 18.12
C LEU A 307 24.85 25.17 19.39
N TYR A 308 23.55 24.90 19.37
CA TYR A 308 22.86 24.39 20.57
C TYR A 308 22.20 23.04 20.32
N PRO A 309 22.46 22.02 21.16
CA PRO A 309 21.81 20.74 21.01
C PRO A 309 20.30 20.91 21.18
N GLN A 310 19.51 20.38 20.24
CA GLN A 310 18.06 20.41 20.34
C GLN A 310 17.63 19.53 21.51
N ASN A 311 17.05 20.16 22.53
CA ASN A 311 16.63 19.44 23.72
C ASN A 311 15.29 18.72 23.47
N LEU A 312 15.35 17.39 23.40
CA LEU A 312 14.21 16.48 23.25
C LEU A 312 13.46 16.26 24.57
N GLY A 313 13.98 16.76 25.69
CA GLY A 313 13.41 16.58 27.02
C GLY A 313 13.79 15.24 27.65
N SER A 314 12.97 14.78 28.60
CA SER A 314 13.21 13.50 29.27
C SER A 314 12.68 12.34 28.42
N LEU A 315 13.54 11.35 28.19
CA LEU A 315 13.17 10.14 27.45
C LEU A 315 12.40 9.17 28.37
N SER A 316 11.10 9.40 28.52
CA SER A 316 10.17 8.53 29.28
C SER A 316 9.26 7.67 28.40
N SER A 317 9.26 7.93 27.10
CA SER A 317 8.48 7.24 26.05
C SER A 317 9.19 7.43 24.72
N GLU A 318 8.77 6.72 23.68
CA GLU A 318 9.28 6.91 22.32
C GLU A 318 9.22 8.40 21.91
N ILE A 319 10.31 8.87 21.31
CA ILE A 319 10.41 10.18 20.68
C ILE A 319 10.66 9.93 19.20
N LEU A 320 9.74 10.43 18.37
CA LEU A 320 9.83 10.40 16.92
C LEU A 320 10.07 11.82 16.42
N LEU A 321 11.11 11.97 15.61
CA LEU A 321 11.48 13.21 14.97
C LEU A 321 11.77 12.92 13.50
N ARG A 322 11.34 13.82 12.61
CA ARG A 322 11.89 13.88 11.26
C ARG A 322 12.74 15.12 11.14
N ASP A 323 13.93 14.96 10.61
CA ASP A 323 14.85 16.07 10.37
C ASP A 323 15.62 15.87 9.05
N PHE A 324 16.47 16.83 8.71
CA PHE A 324 17.24 16.83 7.48
C PHE A 324 18.66 17.31 7.73
N LEU A 325 19.63 16.48 7.35
CA LEU A 325 21.04 16.81 7.49
C LEU A 325 21.49 17.70 6.33
N GLU A 326 21.75 18.98 6.61
CA GLU A 326 22.07 19.98 5.59
C GLU A 326 23.47 19.80 4.97
N PRO A 327 23.66 20.17 3.68
CA PRO A 327 24.97 20.16 3.05
C PRO A 327 25.91 21.17 3.72
N ASN A 328 27.02 20.67 4.26
CA ASN A 328 28.06 21.37 5.05
C ASN A 328 27.81 21.51 6.56
N GLN A 329 26.73 20.94 7.09
CA GLN A 329 26.53 20.87 8.54
C GLN A 329 27.49 19.84 9.17
N SER A 330 28.09 20.17 10.33
CA SER A 330 29.04 19.24 10.97
C SER A 330 28.35 18.06 11.65
N ALA A 331 27.14 18.28 12.18
CA ALA A 331 26.26 17.29 12.78
C ALA A 331 24.90 17.96 13.11
N ASP A 332 23.81 17.20 13.09
CA ASP A 332 22.66 17.50 13.94
C ASP A 332 22.90 16.94 15.33
N ILE A 333 22.63 17.74 16.35
CA ILE A 333 22.86 17.36 17.75
C ILE A 333 21.54 17.45 18.51
N TYR A 334 21.09 16.32 19.02
CA TYR A 334 19.93 16.23 19.90
C TYR A 334 20.37 15.92 21.31
N GLN A 335 19.77 16.52 22.32
CA GLN A 335 20.04 16.23 23.72
C GLN A 335 18.79 15.70 24.40
N PHE A 336 18.94 14.63 25.18
CA PHE A 336 17.86 14.08 26.01
C PHE A 336 18.35 13.80 27.42
N THR A 337 17.42 13.75 28.38
CA THR A 337 17.72 13.40 29.77
C THR A 337 17.07 12.09 30.18
N LEU A 338 17.81 11.31 30.96
CA LEU A 338 17.33 10.12 31.65
C LEU A 338 17.23 10.42 33.15
N GLU A 339 16.04 10.25 33.72
CA GLU A 339 15.81 10.43 35.16
C GLU A 339 16.22 9.20 35.97
N THR A 340 16.32 8.04 35.30
CA THR A 340 16.73 6.75 35.86
C THR A 340 17.62 6.01 34.87
N THR A 341 18.29 4.94 35.32
CA THR A 341 19.04 4.07 34.42
C THR A 341 18.08 3.41 33.42
N THR A 342 18.27 3.64 32.12
CA THR A 342 17.33 3.26 31.07
C THR A 342 18.09 2.71 29.85
N PRO A 343 17.74 1.52 29.33
CA PRO A 343 18.24 1.06 28.04
C PRO A 343 17.73 2.00 26.94
N VAL A 344 18.49 2.21 25.87
CA VAL A 344 18.13 3.15 24.80
C VAL A 344 18.41 2.53 23.42
N GLN A 345 17.46 2.65 22.52
CA GLN A 345 17.61 2.31 21.11
C GLN A 345 17.36 3.57 20.29
N ILE A 346 18.24 3.81 19.32
CA ILE A 346 18.23 4.99 18.47
C ILE A 346 18.25 4.47 17.05
N GLU A 347 17.26 4.82 16.26
CA GLU A 347 17.15 4.44 14.86
C GLU A 347 17.08 5.67 13.98
N LEU A 348 17.83 5.63 12.87
CA LEU A 348 17.81 6.64 11.84
C LEU A 348 17.37 5.97 10.53
N LYS A 349 16.21 6.35 10.01
CA LYS A 349 15.61 5.76 8.79
C LYS A 349 15.34 6.81 7.73
N GLY A 350 15.00 6.37 6.51
CA GLY A 350 14.62 7.29 5.43
C GLY A 350 15.80 8.01 4.77
N LEU A 351 17.01 7.47 4.96
CA LEU A 351 18.24 8.04 4.43
C LEU A 351 18.30 7.96 2.90
N THR A 352 18.79 9.02 2.29
CA THR A 352 19.13 9.11 0.85
C THR A 352 20.62 9.27 0.61
N ALA A 353 21.40 9.51 1.66
CA ALA A 353 22.86 9.64 1.61
C ALA A 353 23.51 9.06 2.89
N ASP A 354 24.84 8.96 2.89
CA ASP A 354 25.61 8.24 3.92
C ASP A 354 25.81 9.11 5.17
N VAL A 355 25.43 8.56 6.34
CA VAL A 355 25.49 9.25 7.63
C VAL A 355 25.91 8.31 8.74
N ASP A 356 26.67 8.84 9.69
CA ASP A 356 27.05 8.15 10.90
C ASP A 356 26.22 8.66 12.08
N LEU A 357 25.73 7.72 12.90
CA LEU A 357 25.00 8.01 14.13
C LEU A 357 25.91 7.79 15.34
N PHE A 358 25.95 8.73 16.28
CA PHE A 358 26.70 8.60 17.54
C PHE A 358 25.82 8.91 18.76
N LEU A 359 26.03 8.14 19.82
CA LEU A 359 25.52 8.43 21.17
C LEU A 359 26.67 8.90 22.05
N VAL A 360 26.53 10.07 22.66
CA VAL A 360 27.59 10.78 23.38
C VAL A 360 27.12 11.16 24.78
N GLN A 361 28.01 11.06 25.77
CA GLN A 361 27.81 11.66 27.09
C GLN A 361 28.75 12.84 27.28
N GLU A 362 28.20 14.02 27.58
CA GLU A 362 28.99 15.19 27.92
C GLU A 362 29.34 15.19 29.41
N SER A 363 30.63 15.16 29.73
CA SER A 363 31.12 15.44 31.08
C SER A 363 31.76 16.83 31.15
N PRO A 364 31.91 17.44 32.34
CA PRO A 364 32.54 18.75 32.49
C PRO A 364 33.99 18.83 31.98
N GLU A 365 34.66 17.69 31.72
CA GLU A 365 36.08 17.64 31.34
C GLU A 365 36.31 17.09 29.91
N THR A 366 35.44 16.21 29.39
CA THR A 366 35.50 15.67 28.00
C THR A 366 34.13 15.15 27.51
N ALA A 367 33.90 15.12 26.18
CA ALA A 367 32.81 14.37 25.55
C ALA A 367 33.25 12.92 25.26
N GLU A 368 32.47 11.93 25.69
CA GLU A 368 32.74 10.50 25.49
C GLU A 368 31.69 9.88 24.56
N ILE A 369 32.13 9.22 23.47
CA ILE A 369 31.26 8.45 22.58
C ILE A 369 30.98 7.11 23.25
N LEU A 370 29.71 6.83 23.54
CA LEU A 370 29.26 5.62 24.20
C LEU A 370 28.90 4.50 23.21
N ALA A 371 28.38 4.87 22.04
CA ALA A 371 28.08 3.95 20.95
C ALA A 371 28.04 4.71 19.61
N GLU A 372 28.26 3.99 18.52
CA GLU A 372 28.22 4.51 17.15
C GLU A 372 27.67 3.47 16.18
N SER A 373 27.06 3.94 15.11
CA SER A 373 26.62 3.15 13.96
C SER A 373 27.05 3.88 12.70
N THR A 374 27.82 3.19 11.85
CA THR A 374 28.51 3.76 10.68
C THR A 374 28.29 2.88 9.45
N THR A 375 27.04 2.51 9.20
CA THR A 375 26.66 1.58 8.13
C THR A 375 26.73 2.29 6.79
N PRO A 376 27.62 1.88 5.87
CA PRO A 376 27.87 2.67 4.68
C PRO A 376 26.65 2.74 3.74
N GLY A 377 26.48 3.91 3.11
CA GLY A 377 25.42 4.18 2.13
C GLY A 377 24.12 4.66 2.78
N ASN A 378 22.98 4.42 2.13
CA ASN A 378 21.67 4.94 2.56
C ASN A 378 20.85 3.92 3.41
N GLN A 379 21.52 2.98 4.05
CA GLN A 379 20.88 1.99 4.92
C GLN A 379 20.56 2.62 6.28
N PRO A 380 19.52 2.17 7.00
CA PRO A 380 19.23 2.69 8.34
C PRO A 380 20.40 2.54 9.31
N GLU A 381 20.63 3.56 10.15
CA GLU A 381 21.56 3.47 11.28
C GLU A 381 20.82 3.04 12.55
N THR A 382 21.46 2.21 13.38
CA THR A 382 20.85 1.73 14.62
C THR A 382 21.88 1.58 15.73
N ILE A 383 21.63 2.28 16.85
CA ILE A 383 22.38 2.12 18.10
C ILE A 383 21.46 1.46 19.13
N THR A 384 21.95 0.41 19.78
CA THR A 384 21.32 -0.16 20.99
C THR A 384 22.32 -0.10 22.14
N HIS A 385 21.93 0.52 23.25
CA HIS A 385 22.73 0.60 24.47
C HIS A 385 21.95 0.03 25.67
N SER A 386 22.48 -1.04 26.28
CA SER A 386 21.73 -1.90 27.21
C SER A 386 21.36 -1.27 28.55
N ALA A 387 22.07 -0.22 29.00
CA ALA A 387 21.71 0.57 30.17
C ALA A 387 22.52 1.88 30.20
N LEU A 388 21.87 3.02 30.00
CA LEU A 388 22.45 4.35 30.27
C LEU A 388 22.02 4.81 31.65
N GLU A 389 22.95 5.26 32.49
CA GLU A 389 22.63 5.80 33.82
C GLU A 389 21.79 7.08 33.76
N ALA A 390 21.17 7.47 34.88
CA ALA A 390 20.49 8.77 34.95
C ALA A 390 21.48 9.90 34.62
N GLY A 391 21.15 10.73 33.65
CA GLY A 391 22.08 11.72 33.09
C GLY A 391 21.58 12.39 31.83
N THR A 392 22.42 13.26 31.27
CA THR A 392 22.15 13.97 30.02
C THR A 392 23.04 13.40 28.92
N TYR A 393 22.43 13.08 27.79
CA TYR A 393 23.07 12.44 26.65
C TYR A 393 22.78 13.21 25.38
N SER A 394 23.68 13.10 24.41
CA SER A 394 23.55 13.74 23.11
C SER A 394 23.60 12.69 21.99
N ILE A 395 22.77 12.86 20.96
CA ILE A 395 22.76 12.08 19.72
C ILE A 395 23.35 12.97 18.65
N TRP A 396 24.39 12.50 17.97
CA TRP A 396 25.01 13.23 16.86
C TRP A 396 24.72 12.47 15.58
N VAL A 397 24.01 13.11 14.65
CA VAL A 397 23.84 12.61 13.29
C VAL A 397 24.85 13.34 12.42
N LYS A 398 25.83 12.64 11.87
CA LYS A 398 26.96 13.24 11.14
C LYS A 398 26.97 12.83 9.68
N PRO A 399 27.23 13.76 8.76
CA PRO A 399 27.28 13.41 7.35
C PRO A 399 28.60 12.71 7.05
N VAL A 400 28.51 11.58 6.33
CA VAL A 400 29.67 10.95 5.67
C VAL A 400 29.77 11.47 4.24
N GLU A 401 28.67 11.41 3.49
CA GLU A 401 28.58 11.93 2.13
C GLU A 401 27.15 12.33 1.76
N GLY A 402 26.97 13.53 1.21
CA GLY A 402 25.68 14.03 0.72
C GLY A 402 24.77 14.59 1.81
N GLU A 403 23.69 15.23 1.37
CA GLU A 403 22.58 15.65 2.24
C GLU A 403 21.55 14.54 2.35
N THR A 404 20.83 14.45 3.47
CA THR A 404 19.83 13.40 3.62
C THR A 404 18.71 13.78 4.58
N PRO A 405 17.43 13.51 4.21
CA PRO A 405 16.37 13.46 5.21
C PRO A 405 16.59 12.25 6.12
N TYR A 406 16.05 12.32 7.32
CA TYR A 406 15.99 11.16 8.19
C TYR A 406 14.82 11.23 9.18
N ASP A 407 14.33 10.05 9.50
CA ASP A 407 13.40 9.79 10.59
C ASP A 407 14.23 9.29 11.78
N LEU A 408 14.46 10.15 12.79
CA LEU A 408 15.10 9.80 14.05
C LEU A 408 14.05 9.26 15.03
N SER A 409 14.20 8.00 15.41
CA SER A 409 13.39 7.36 16.43
C SER A 409 14.26 7.05 17.64
N LEU A 410 13.92 7.64 18.78
CA LEU A 410 14.60 7.41 20.05
C LEU A 410 13.64 6.68 20.99
N PHE A 411 13.97 5.44 21.27
CA PHE A 411 13.23 4.59 22.19
C PHE A 411 14.01 4.57 23.50
N PRO A 412 13.37 4.75 24.67
CA PRO A 412 13.84 3.96 25.80
C PRO A 412 13.72 2.52 25.30
N ASP A 413 14.85 1.84 25.10
CA ASP A 413 14.85 0.47 24.60
C ASP A 413 14.09 -0.35 25.64
N ILE A 414 12.83 -0.57 25.33
CA ILE A 414 11.98 -1.54 25.99
C ILE A 414 12.10 -2.86 25.21
N SER A 415 13.33 -3.23 24.79
CA SER A 415 13.67 -4.64 24.73
C SER A 415 13.36 -5.22 26.12
N PRO A 416 12.84 -6.45 26.15
CA PRO A 416 11.80 -6.89 27.09
C PRO A 416 12.29 -7.16 28.52
N GLU A 417 13.10 -6.28 29.11
CA GLU A 417 13.47 -6.33 30.52
C GLU A 417 13.08 -5.08 31.33
N SER A 418 12.44 -4.05 30.76
CA SER A 418 11.91 -2.96 31.62
C SER A 418 10.67 -2.21 31.14
N ASP A 419 9.65 -2.91 30.61
CA ASP A 419 8.28 -2.39 30.69
C ASP A 419 7.77 -2.54 32.14
N THR A 420 8.00 -1.52 32.96
CA THR A 420 7.43 -1.44 34.32
C THR A 420 5.92 -1.18 34.34
N ARG A 421 5.22 -1.33 33.20
CA ARG A 421 3.76 -1.47 33.11
C ARG A 421 3.31 -2.87 32.68
N THR A 422 4.12 -3.89 32.92
CA THR A 422 3.61 -5.27 33.09
C THR A 422 3.57 -5.65 34.56
N LEU A 423 2.49 -6.35 34.93
CA LEU A 423 2.51 -7.28 36.03
C LEU A 423 3.63 -8.33 35.77
N ASP A 424 4.78 -8.14 36.40
CA ASP A 424 5.58 -9.12 37.18
C ASP A 424 5.75 -10.58 36.68
N LEU A 425 5.63 -10.88 35.39
CA LEU A 425 5.94 -12.22 34.85
C LEU A 425 6.84 -12.12 33.62
N PRO A 426 8.06 -12.70 33.64
CA PRO A 426 8.88 -12.82 32.44
C PRO A 426 8.13 -13.63 31.36
N PRO A 427 8.41 -13.41 30.06
CA PRO A 427 7.79 -14.19 29.00
C PRO A 427 7.99 -15.69 29.25
N PRO A 428 7.00 -16.52 28.91
CA PRO A 428 7.05 -17.95 29.18
C PRO A 428 8.32 -18.57 28.60
N MET A 429 8.99 -19.42 29.38
CA MET A 429 10.20 -20.10 28.92
C MET A 429 9.87 -20.99 27.72
N PHE A 430 10.61 -20.82 26.62
CA PHE A 430 10.45 -21.60 25.41
C PHE A 430 10.75 -23.09 25.66
N ASP A 431 9.80 -23.97 25.34
CA ASP A 431 9.96 -25.43 25.39
C ASP A 431 10.18 -26.01 23.98
N PRO A 432 11.21 -26.84 23.74
CA PRO A 432 11.44 -27.44 22.43
C PRO A 432 10.29 -28.29 21.88
N ASN A 433 9.33 -28.75 22.70
CA ASN A 433 8.22 -29.58 22.26
C ASN A 433 7.00 -28.76 21.83
N PHE A 434 6.75 -27.62 22.48
CA PHE A 434 5.52 -26.83 22.30
C PHE A 434 5.72 -25.32 22.22
N GLY A 435 6.97 -24.85 22.14
CA GLY A 435 7.33 -23.43 22.09
C GLY A 435 6.88 -22.68 23.34
N PHE A 436 6.15 -21.59 23.17
CA PHE A 436 5.70 -20.73 24.26
C PHE A 436 4.45 -21.23 25.00
N GLY A 437 3.79 -22.27 24.48
CA GLY A 437 2.63 -22.90 25.13
C GLY A 437 1.32 -22.66 24.41
N LEU A 438 0.23 -22.93 25.14
CA LEU A 438 -1.14 -22.86 24.60
C LEU A 438 -1.54 -21.40 24.38
N VAL A 439 -2.10 -21.10 23.20
CA VAL A 439 -2.68 -19.78 22.90
C VAL A 439 -3.84 -19.45 23.87
N ASP A 440 -3.90 -18.21 24.36
CA ASP A 440 -5.01 -17.67 25.15
C ASP A 440 -5.54 -16.38 24.48
N ALA A 441 -6.68 -16.50 23.79
CA ALA A 441 -7.28 -15.39 23.05
C ALA A 441 -7.69 -14.23 23.97
N GLY A 442 -8.21 -14.54 25.15
CA GLY A 442 -8.64 -13.55 26.12
C GLY A 442 -7.47 -12.78 26.72
N ALA A 443 -6.33 -13.43 26.93
CA ALA A 443 -5.10 -12.76 27.36
C ALA A 443 -4.51 -11.92 26.21
N ALA A 444 -4.43 -12.46 25.00
CA ALA A 444 -3.90 -11.76 23.83
C ALA A 444 -4.67 -10.47 23.52
N VAL A 445 -6.01 -10.53 23.43
CA VAL A 445 -6.84 -9.35 23.14
C VAL A 445 -6.85 -8.36 24.31
N ALA A 446 -6.83 -8.83 25.56
CA ALA A 446 -6.67 -7.94 26.72
C ALA A 446 -5.35 -7.14 26.61
N ARG A 447 -4.25 -7.80 26.25
CA ARG A 447 -2.94 -7.16 26.09
C ARG A 447 -2.93 -6.15 24.95
N VAL A 448 -3.60 -6.43 23.82
CA VAL A 448 -3.80 -5.47 22.72
C VAL A 448 -4.49 -4.20 23.19
N LEU A 449 -5.47 -4.31 24.10
CA LEU A 449 -6.19 -3.18 24.67
C LEU A 449 -5.44 -2.47 25.82
N GLY A 450 -4.20 -2.88 26.10
CA GLY A 450 -3.41 -2.35 27.21
C GLY A 450 -3.90 -2.80 28.59
N GLU A 451 -4.76 -3.82 28.67
CA GLU A 451 -5.16 -4.42 29.93
C GLU A 451 -4.05 -5.34 30.46
N SER A 452 -3.76 -5.23 31.75
CA SER A 452 -2.69 -5.99 32.40
C SER A 452 -3.16 -7.35 32.95
N THR A 453 -4.45 -7.63 32.88
CA THR A 453 -5.06 -8.90 33.31
C THR A 453 -5.84 -9.53 32.16
N PRO A 454 -5.70 -10.84 31.92
CA PRO A 454 -6.53 -11.55 30.94
C PRO A 454 -8.02 -11.40 31.22
N PHE A 455 -8.83 -11.47 30.17
CA PHE A 455 -10.28 -11.50 30.33
C PHE A 455 -10.71 -12.70 31.18
N PRO A 456 -11.66 -12.51 32.13
CA PRO A 456 -12.17 -13.61 32.93
C PRO A 456 -12.87 -14.62 32.03
N GLN A 457 -12.67 -15.90 32.32
CA GLN A 457 -13.30 -17.00 31.60
C GLN A 457 -14.83 -16.84 31.61
N VAL A 458 -15.43 -16.89 30.42
CA VAL A 458 -16.88 -16.86 30.22
C VAL A 458 -17.33 -18.25 29.78
N PRO A 459 -18.36 -18.84 30.42
CA PRO A 459 -18.90 -20.12 29.97
C PRO A 459 -19.38 -20.04 28.52
N ASN A 460 -18.88 -20.91 27.64
CA ASN A 460 -19.41 -20.98 26.28
C ASN A 460 -20.87 -21.45 26.31
N PRO A 461 -21.83 -20.69 25.75
CA PRO A 461 -23.22 -21.12 25.65
C PRO A 461 -23.40 -22.31 24.67
N ILE A 462 -22.39 -22.61 23.85
CA ILE A 462 -22.39 -23.71 22.89
C ILE A 462 -21.91 -25.00 23.57
N VAL A 463 -22.80 -25.99 23.65
CA VAL A 463 -22.50 -27.29 24.27
C VAL A 463 -21.62 -28.12 23.32
N ASN A 464 -20.47 -28.60 23.81
CA ASN A 464 -19.52 -29.53 23.16
C ASN A 464 -18.40 -28.93 22.27
N ASN A 465 -18.12 -27.62 22.28
CA ASN A 465 -16.93 -27.06 21.63
C ASN A 465 -15.82 -26.74 22.63
N TYR A 466 -15.12 -27.80 23.10
CA TYR A 466 -14.07 -27.70 24.13
C TYR A 466 -12.91 -26.78 23.72
N ALA A 467 -12.66 -26.66 22.41
CA ALA A 467 -11.49 -25.97 21.89
C ALA A 467 -11.59 -24.46 22.10
N LEU A 468 -12.76 -23.86 21.85
CA LEU A 468 -13.00 -22.43 22.09
C LEU A 468 -12.88 -22.06 23.57
N ASP A 469 -13.41 -22.91 24.47
CA ASP A 469 -13.26 -22.74 25.92
C ASP A 469 -11.78 -22.83 26.33
N MET A 470 -11.05 -23.80 25.76
CA MET A 470 -9.64 -24.04 26.09
C MET A 470 -8.77 -22.81 25.82
N ILE A 471 -9.05 -22.06 24.76
CA ILE A 471 -8.29 -20.87 24.35
C ILE A 471 -8.99 -19.55 24.71
N ASN A 472 -10.00 -19.58 25.59
CA ASN A 472 -10.68 -18.40 26.16
C ASN A 472 -11.37 -17.47 25.13
N VAL A 473 -11.82 -18.01 24.00
CA VAL A 473 -12.49 -17.21 22.95
C VAL A 473 -13.84 -16.62 23.40
N PRO A 474 -14.71 -17.33 24.15
CA PRO A 474 -15.98 -16.75 24.61
C PRO A 474 -15.83 -15.45 25.42
N ALA A 475 -14.73 -15.29 26.16
CA ALA A 475 -14.44 -14.07 26.91
C ALA A 475 -14.13 -12.88 25.99
N VAL A 476 -13.51 -13.13 24.84
CA VAL A 476 -13.26 -12.12 23.80
C VAL A 476 -14.57 -11.68 23.14
N TRP A 477 -15.46 -12.64 22.86
CA TRP A 477 -16.79 -12.36 22.30
C TRP A 477 -17.67 -11.55 23.25
N ASP A 478 -17.60 -11.79 24.55
CA ASP A 478 -18.31 -11.02 25.57
C ASP A 478 -17.88 -9.54 25.59
N ARG A 479 -16.64 -9.26 25.15
CA ARG A 479 -16.12 -7.90 24.93
C ARG A 479 -16.51 -7.28 23.58
N GLY A 480 -17.24 -8.00 22.73
CA GLY A 480 -17.73 -7.51 21.44
C GLY A 480 -16.76 -7.69 20.27
N TYR A 481 -15.65 -8.40 20.46
CA TYR A 481 -14.73 -8.72 19.36
C TYR A 481 -15.13 -10.07 18.75
N SER A 482 -15.35 -10.09 17.44
CA SER A 482 -15.84 -11.24 16.65
C SER A 482 -15.04 -11.46 15.36
N GLY A 483 -14.00 -10.65 15.11
CA GLY A 483 -13.20 -10.61 13.89
C GLY A 483 -13.79 -9.76 12.77
N GLU A 484 -14.83 -8.96 13.07
CA GLU A 484 -15.48 -8.12 12.07
C GLU A 484 -14.49 -7.12 11.44
N GLY A 485 -14.56 -6.98 10.12
CA GLY A 485 -13.68 -6.09 9.36
C GLY A 485 -12.27 -6.63 9.12
N VAL A 486 -11.99 -7.88 9.51
CA VAL A 486 -10.70 -8.54 9.25
C VAL A 486 -10.84 -9.59 8.15
N VAL A 487 -9.98 -9.53 7.14
CA VAL A 487 -9.91 -10.51 6.05
C VAL A 487 -8.84 -11.55 6.35
N VAL A 488 -9.26 -12.82 6.42
CA VAL A 488 -8.40 -13.99 6.62
C VAL A 488 -8.38 -14.83 5.36
N ALA A 489 -7.22 -14.91 4.70
CA ALA A 489 -7.03 -15.78 3.54
C ALA A 489 -6.72 -17.21 3.96
N VAL A 490 -7.43 -18.17 3.36
CA VAL A 490 -7.25 -19.61 3.58
C VAL A 490 -6.61 -20.19 2.32
N LEU A 491 -5.30 -20.39 2.37
CA LEU A 491 -4.51 -20.97 1.28
C LEU A 491 -4.48 -22.49 1.45
N ASP A 492 -5.30 -23.20 0.69
CA ASP A 492 -5.48 -24.66 0.85
C ASP A 492 -6.05 -25.30 -0.43
N THR A 493 -6.82 -26.38 -0.30
CA THR A 493 -7.45 -27.20 -1.35
C THR A 493 -8.76 -26.64 -1.92
N GLY A 494 -9.23 -25.50 -1.40
CA GLY A 494 -10.44 -24.79 -1.83
C GLY A 494 -11.68 -25.01 -0.95
N ILE A 495 -12.46 -23.95 -0.75
CA ILE A 495 -13.60 -23.93 0.19
C ILE A 495 -14.91 -24.27 -0.54
N ASP A 496 -15.82 -25.03 0.10
CA ASP A 496 -17.22 -25.15 -0.33
C ASP A 496 -17.92 -23.80 -0.19
N LEU A 497 -17.92 -23.01 -1.27
CA LEU A 497 -18.54 -21.69 -1.33
C LEU A 497 -20.06 -21.73 -1.09
N THR A 498 -20.67 -22.93 -1.14
CA THR A 498 -22.10 -23.09 -0.92
C THR A 498 -22.44 -23.45 0.53
N HIS A 499 -21.46 -23.69 1.41
CA HIS A 499 -21.73 -24.10 2.79
C HIS A 499 -22.50 -23.01 3.55
N ARG A 500 -23.69 -23.32 4.06
CA ARG A 500 -24.61 -22.32 4.68
C ARG A 500 -24.01 -21.61 5.88
N ASP A 501 -23.07 -22.26 6.55
CA ASP A 501 -22.36 -21.74 7.72
C ASP A 501 -21.19 -20.82 7.37
N LEU A 502 -20.80 -20.77 6.10
CA LEU A 502 -19.66 -19.98 5.62
C LEU A 502 -20.08 -18.89 4.64
N GLN A 503 -21.16 -19.09 3.87
CA GLN A 503 -21.61 -18.19 2.80
C GLN A 503 -21.64 -16.71 3.19
N GLY A 504 -22.15 -16.38 4.37
CA GLY A 504 -22.25 -14.98 4.79
C GLY A 504 -20.94 -14.34 5.24
N ASN A 505 -19.86 -15.13 5.34
CA ASN A 505 -18.52 -14.68 5.71
C ASN A 505 -17.52 -14.81 4.55
N LEU A 506 -17.91 -15.30 3.37
CA LEU A 506 -17.00 -15.37 2.23
C LEU A 506 -16.59 -13.97 1.77
N TRP A 507 -15.32 -13.81 1.45
CA TRP A 507 -14.80 -12.62 0.81
C TRP A 507 -15.47 -12.40 -0.54
N VAL A 508 -15.67 -11.14 -0.89
CA VAL A 508 -16.26 -10.72 -2.15
C VAL A 508 -15.33 -9.71 -2.77
N ASN A 509 -14.83 -10.01 -3.98
CA ASN A 509 -14.20 -9.02 -4.81
C ASN A 509 -15.29 -8.10 -5.36
N VAL A 510 -15.40 -6.88 -4.81
CA VAL A 510 -16.40 -5.90 -5.23
C VAL A 510 -16.10 -5.31 -6.62
N GLY A 511 -14.87 -5.49 -7.11
CA GLY A 511 -14.48 -5.12 -8.46
C GLY A 511 -14.91 -6.13 -9.53
N GLU A 512 -15.35 -7.33 -9.14
CA GLU A 512 -15.74 -8.41 -10.06
C GLU A 512 -17.24 -8.52 -10.31
N ILE A 513 -17.61 -8.83 -11.56
CA ILE A 513 -18.97 -9.21 -11.95
C ILE A 513 -19.01 -10.73 -12.16
N PRO A 514 -19.57 -11.51 -11.21
CA PRO A 514 -19.40 -12.96 -11.22
C PRO A 514 -19.93 -13.64 -12.49
N GLY A 515 -19.03 -14.36 -13.16
CA GLY A 515 -19.33 -15.29 -14.26
C GLY A 515 -19.48 -14.61 -15.62
N ASN A 516 -18.90 -13.43 -15.81
CA ASN A 516 -18.89 -12.74 -17.10
C ASN A 516 -17.69 -13.15 -17.99
N GLY A 517 -16.71 -13.89 -17.44
CA GLY A 517 -15.52 -14.35 -18.14
C GLY A 517 -14.45 -13.26 -18.33
N LEU A 518 -14.51 -12.16 -17.59
CA LEU A 518 -13.59 -11.03 -17.66
C LEU A 518 -12.90 -10.83 -16.30
N ASP A 519 -11.75 -10.16 -16.35
CA ASP A 519 -11.09 -9.58 -15.19
C ASP A 519 -11.57 -8.11 -15.13
N ASN A 520 -12.47 -7.81 -14.22
CA ASN A 520 -13.17 -6.52 -14.17
C ASN A 520 -12.44 -5.48 -13.36
N ASP A 521 -11.67 -5.88 -12.35
CA ASP A 521 -10.88 -5.00 -11.50
C ASP A 521 -9.43 -4.82 -12.01
N GLY A 522 -9.04 -5.57 -13.05
CA GLY A 522 -7.74 -5.48 -13.68
C GLY A 522 -6.61 -6.05 -12.82
N ASN A 523 -6.94 -6.91 -11.86
CA ASN A 523 -5.97 -7.46 -10.91
C ASN A 523 -5.16 -8.65 -11.49
N GLY A 524 -5.49 -9.11 -12.70
CA GLY A 524 -4.89 -10.24 -13.41
C GLY A 524 -5.64 -11.57 -13.24
N PHE A 525 -6.81 -11.60 -12.58
CA PHE A 525 -7.51 -12.80 -12.15
C PHE A 525 -8.99 -12.79 -12.58
N ILE A 526 -9.28 -13.42 -13.72
CA ILE A 526 -10.65 -13.48 -14.28
C ILE A 526 -11.65 -14.12 -13.31
N ASP A 527 -12.79 -13.44 -13.12
CA ASP A 527 -13.95 -13.89 -12.33
C ASP A 527 -13.59 -14.30 -10.89
N ASP A 528 -12.58 -13.70 -10.25
CA ASP A 528 -12.11 -14.05 -8.90
C ASP A 528 -13.04 -13.56 -7.76
N PHE A 529 -14.35 -13.60 -8.01
CA PHE A 529 -15.41 -12.99 -7.20
C PHE A 529 -15.38 -13.39 -5.71
N HIS A 530 -15.04 -14.63 -5.41
CA HIS A 530 -14.89 -15.08 -4.02
C HIS A 530 -13.44 -15.32 -3.62
N GLY A 531 -12.48 -15.23 -4.54
CA GLY A 531 -11.10 -15.68 -4.41
C GLY A 531 -10.62 -16.38 -5.68
N TYR A 532 -9.41 -16.94 -5.68
CA TYR A 532 -8.80 -17.50 -6.90
C TYR A 532 -8.23 -18.92 -6.74
N ASP A 533 -8.27 -19.69 -7.82
CA ASP A 533 -7.69 -21.02 -7.95
C ASP A 533 -6.38 -20.98 -8.76
N PHE A 534 -5.27 -21.11 -8.05
CA PHE A 534 -3.91 -21.17 -8.62
C PHE A 534 -3.52 -22.56 -9.10
N VAL A 535 -4.32 -23.58 -8.84
CA VAL A 535 -4.10 -24.93 -9.37
C VAL A 535 -4.63 -25.02 -10.78
N ASP A 536 -5.91 -24.67 -10.96
CA ASP A 536 -6.62 -24.78 -12.24
C ASP A 536 -6.63 -23.45 -13.03
N GLY A 537 -6.15 -22.35 -12.44
CA GLY A 537 -5.98 -21.05 -13.08
C GLY A 537 -7.30 -20.35 -13.43
N ASN A 538 -8.21 -20.24 -12.47
CA ASN A 538 -9.52 -19.62 -12.67
C ASN A 538 -10.11 -19.02 -11.37
N GLY A 539 -11.14 -18.18 -11.49
CA GLY A 539 -11.83 -17.53 -10.37
C GLY A 539 -12.75 -18.41 -9.52
N ASN A 540 -12.64 -19.74 -9.59
CA ASN A 540 -13.41 -20.65 -8.75
C ASN A 540 -12.53 -21.37 -7.73
N PRO A 541 -12.31 -20.81 -6.53
CA PRO A 541 -11.47 -21.38 -5.49
C PRO A 541 -12.13 -22.53 -4.72
N SER A 542 -13.13 -23.19 -5.31
CA SER A 542 -13.75 -24.40 -4.76
C SER A 542 -12.90 -25.64 -5.10
N PHE A 543 -12.97 -26.65 -4.24
CA PHE A 543 -12.36 -27.95 -4.51
C PHE A 543 -12.97 -28.63 -5.75
N SER A 544 -12.15 -29.44 -6.44
CA SER A 544 -12.55 -30.11 -7.69
C SER A 544 -12.81 -31.62 -7.56
N TYR A 545 -12.58 -32.23 -6.38
CA TYR A 545 -12.73 -33.67 -6.16
C TYR A 545 -13.54 -34.04 -4.90
N SER A 546 -14.36 -35.09 -5.03
CA SER A 546 -15.42 -35.42 -4.06
C SER A 546 -14.94 -35.87 -2.66
N THR A 547 -13.66 -36.11 -2.46
CA THR A 547 -13.10 -36.56 -1.17
C THR A 547 -12.50 -35.42 -0.36
N GLU A 548 -12.41 -34.22 -0.93
CA GLU A 548 -11.86 -33.05 -0.25
C GLU A 548 -12.77 -32.62 0.90
N ARG A 549 -12.15 -32.28 2.03
CA ARG A 549 -12.83 -31.83 3.25
C ARG A 549 -11.98 -30.92 4.13
N HIS A 550 -10.72 -30.71 3.80
CA HIS A 550 -9.70 -30.03 4.57
C HIS A 550 -9.95 -28.52 4.62
N ALA A 551 -9.83 -27.80 3.51
CA ALA A 551 -9.99 -26.35 3.46
C ALA A 551 -11.32 -25.84 4.04
N THR A 552 -12.43 -26.50 3.71
CA THR A 552 -13.76 -26.15 4.25
C THR A 552 -13.82 -26.35 5.78
N HIS A 553 -13.07 -27.31 6.32
CA HIS A 553 -12.96 -27.55 7.76
C HIS A 553 -12.16 -26.46 8.46
N LEU A 554 -11.06 -26.03 7.84
CA LEU A 554 -10.26 -24.89 8.32
C LEU A 554 -11.08 -23.60 8.35
N ALA A 555 -11.80 -23.32 7.25
CA ALA A 555 -12.66 -22.16 7.11
C ALA A 555 -13.69 -22.06 8.24
N GLY A 556 -14.30 -23.19 8.63
CA GLY A 556 -15.24 -23.22 9.75
C GLY A 556 -14.61 -22.99 11.12
N ILE A 557 -13.36 -23.42 11.33
CA ILE A 557 -12.64 -23.14 12.58
C ILE A 557 -12.36 -21.64 12.70
N ILE A 558 -12.01 -20.98 11.60
CA ILE A 558 -11.75 -19.53 11.58
C ILE A 558 -13.06 -18.76 11.74
N GLY A 559 -14.05 -19.02 10.87
CA GLY A 559 -15.17 -18.11 10.67
C GLY A 559 -16.49 -18.77 10.30
N ALA A 560 -16.81 -19.97 10.81
CA ALA A 560 -18.19 -20.43 10.76
C ALA A 560 -19.11 -19.47 11.53
N GLN A 561 -20.22 -19.11 10.92
CA GLN A 561 -21.14 -18.12 11.45
C GLN A 561 -21.82 -18.60 12.73
N ARG A 562 -22.05 -17.67 13.66
CA ARG A 562 -22.81 -17.96 14.88
C ARG A 562 -24.33 -17.91 14.62
N ASN A 563 -24.83 -18.86 13.83
CA ASN A 563 -26.20 -18.84 13.29
C ASN A 563 -27.10 -19.99 13.79
N GLY A 564 -26.54 -20.99 14.51
CA GLY A 564 -27.27 -22.13 15.08
C GLY A 564 -27.92 -23.08 14.05
N ILE A 565 -27.51 -23.06 12.77
CA ILE A 565 -28.14 -23.84 11.68
C ILE A 565 -27.83 -25.35 11.79
N ASP A 566 -26.67 -25.70 12.32
CA ASP A 566 -26.14 -27.06 12.45
C ASP A 566 -26.77 -27.90 13.58
N GLY A 567 -27.60 -27.28 14.42
CA GLY A 567 -28.41 -27.96 15.45
C GLY A 567 -29.49 -28.92 14.91
N THR A 568 -29.60 -29.12 13.59
CA THR A 568 -30.71 -29.86 12.95
C THR A 568 -30.35 -31.22 12.37
N PHE A 569 -29.06 -31.57 12.17
CA PHE A 569 -28.70 -32.84 11.54
C PHE A 569 -27.90 -33.78 12.45
N ASN A 570 -28.55 -34.92 12.72
CA ASN A 570 -28.04 -36.15 13.36
C ASN A 570 -28.20 -36.29 14.88
N GLY A 571 -29.43 -36.56 15.33
CA GLY A 571 -29.67 -37.29 16.59
C GLY A 571 -30.07 -36.47 17.83
N GLY A 572 -30.30 -35.16 17.71
CA GLY A 572 -31.00 -34.38 18.75
C GLY A 572 -30.13 -33.80 19.86
N ILE A 573 -28.81 -33.66 19.66
CA ILE A 573 -27.98 -32.78 20.50
C ILE A 573 -27.61 -31.57 19.63
N PRO A 574 -28.05 -30.35 19.97
CA PRO A 574 -27.59 -29.15 19.30
C PRO A 574 -26.07 -29.04 19.47
N PHE A 575 -25.35 -29.10 18.36
CA PHE A 575 -23.96 -28.66 18.26
C PHE A 575 -24.01 -27.38 17.42
N ASP A 576 -23.20 -26.37 17.77
CA ASP A 576 -23.00 -25.14 17.00
C ASP A 576 -21.51 -25.01 16.64
N VAL A 577 -21.15 -25.23 15.38
CA VAL A 577 -19.82 -24.93 14.84
C VAL A 577 -19.77 -23.44 14.62
N THR A 578 -19.34 -22.72 15.66
CA THR A 578 -18.98 -21.30 15.54
C THR A 578 -17.47 -21.17 15.43
N GLY A 579 -17.00 -20.43 14.43
CA GLY A 579 -15.58 -20.12 14.25
C GLY A 579 -15.06 -19.15 15.30
N VAL A 580 -13.74 -19.13 15.52
CA VAL A 580 -13.09 -18.24 16.50
C VAL A 580 -13.43 -16.77 16.24
N ALA A 581 -13.36 -16.37 14.97
CA ALA A 581 -13.65 -15.05 14.45
C ALA A 581 -14.89 -15.14 13.54
N TYR A 582 -16.05 -15.42 14.15
CA TYR A 582 -17.29 -15.74 13.43
C TYR A 582 -17.89 -14.61 12.57
N ASN A 583 -17.33 -13.39 12.60
CA ASN A 583 -17.67 -12.28 11.69
C ASN A 583 -16.48 -11.84 10.81
N ALA A 584 -15.35 -12.58 10.84
CA ALA A 584 -14.25 -12.32 9.91
C ALA A 584 -14.63 -12.73 8.49
N THR A 585 -14.03 -12.06 7.52
CA THR A 585 -14.19 -12.35 6.10
C THR A 585 -13.17 -13.39 5.66
N LEU A 586 -13.62 -14.47 5.03
CA LEU A 586 -12.81 -15.60 4.60
C LEU A 586 -12.50 -15.51 3.12
N MET A 587 -11.25 -15.29 2.75
CA MET A 587 -10.78 -15.31 1.35
C MET A 587 -10.24 -16.70 1.00
N PRO A 588 -11.00 -17.54 0.29
CA PRO A 588 -10.53 -18.82 -0.22
C PRO A 588 -9.49 -18.62 -1.32
N VAL A 589 -8.31 -19.22 -1.18
CA VAL A 589 -7.28 -19.22 -2.21
C VAL A 589 -6.84 -20.66 -2.42
N ARG A 590 -7.22 -21.26 -3.56
CA ARG A 590 -6.90 -22.66 -3.82
C ARG A 590 -5.50 -22.77 -4.40
N VAL A 591 -4.60 -23.41 -3.65
CA VAL A 591 -3.18 -23.60 -4.02
C VAL A 591 -2.75 -25.07 -3.97
N LEU A 592 -3.64 -25.98 -3.54
CA LEU A 592 -3.37 -27.42 -3.41
C LEU A 592 -4.31 -28.31 -4.24
N ASP A 593 -3.77 -29.42 -4.73
CA ASP A 593 -4.54 -30.58 -5.22
C ASP A 593 -3.87 -31.94 -4.87
N ASP A 594 -4.42 -33.03 -5.41
CA ASP A 594 -3.91 -34.40 -5.17
C ASP A 594 -2.72 -34.80 -6.06
N ARG A 595 -2.21 -33.93 -6.94
CA ARG A 595 -1.23 -34.28 -8.00
C ARG A 595 -0.17 -33.22 -8.34
N GLN A 596 0.09 -32.23 -7.51
CA GLN A 596 1.15 -31.25 -7.75
C GLN A 596 2.58 -31.84 -7.63
N SER A 597 3.46 -31.41 -8.53
CA SER A 597 4.91 -31.47 -8.29
C SER A 597 5.35 -30.41 -7.28
N PHE A 598 6.56 -30.55 -6.71
CA PHE A 598 7.15 -29.55 -5.82
C PHE A 598 7.13 -28.13 -6.45
N ASP A 599 7.57 -27.99 -7.71
CA ASP A 599 7.62 -26.68 -8.38
C ASP A 599 6.21 -26.07 -8.53
N GLN A 600 5.19 -26.89 -8.83
CA GLN A 600 3.81 -26.42 -8.97
C GLN A 600 3.25 -25.97 -7.63
N PHE A 601 3.48 -26.72 -6.56
CA PHE A 601 3.13 -26.35 -5.20
C PHE A 601 3.78 -25.02 -4.80
N GLU A 602 5.09 -24.88 -5.01
CA GLU A 602 5.84 -23.69 -4.61
C GLU A 602 5.35 -22.43 -5.33
N ILE A 603 5.11 -22.52 -6.65
CA ILE A 603 4.58 -21.42 -7.46
C ILE A 603 3.16 -21.06 -7.05
N ALA A 604 2.28 -22.04 -6.87
CA ALA A 604 0.88 -21.81 -6.52
C ALA A 604 0.75 -21.13 -5.15
N VAL A 605 1.48 -21.60 -4.15
CA VAL A 605 1.45 -21.00 -2.80
C VAL A 605 2.05 -19.58 -2.83
N ALA A 606 3.19 -19.37 -3.48
CA ALA A 606 3.83 -18.06 -3.53
C ALA A 606 2.98 -17.00 -4.27
N ASN A 607 2.27 -17.39 -5.33
CA ASN A 607 1.35 -16.52 -6.04
C ASN A 607 0.06 -16.28 -5.23
N GLY A 608 -0.47 -17.33 -4.59
CA GLY A 608 -1.63 -17.23 -3.70
C GLY A 608 -1.39 -16.28 -2.53
N ILE A 609 -0.18 -16.26 -1.95
CA ILE A 609 0.20 -15.31 -0.89
C ILE A 609 0.15 -13.87 -1.42
N ARG A 610 0.78 -13.60 -2.57
CA ARG A 610 0.81 -12.25 -3.17
C ARG A 610 -0.60 -11.77 -3.54
N TYR A 611 -1.40 -12.66 -4.12
CA TYR A 611 -2.80 -12.41 -4.43
C TYR A 611 -3.59 -12.03 -3.19
N ALA A 612 -3.50 -12.83 -2.12
CA ALA A 612 -4.23 -12.58 -0.89
C ALA A 612 -3.88 -11.22 -0.29
N VAL A 613 -2.58 -10.90 -0.21
CA VAL A 613 -2.08 -9.63 0.32
C VAL A 613 -2.56 -8.44 -0.52
N ASN A 614 -2.44 -8.52 -1.86
CA ASN A 614 -2.87 -7.44 -2.76
C ASN A 614 -4.38 -7.22 -2.74
N ASN A 615 -5.17 -8.27 -2.44
CA ASN A 615 -6.62 -8.21 -2.28
C ASN A 615 -7.07 -7.94 -0.83
N GLY A 616 -6.16 -7.46 0.02
CA GLY A 616 -6.48 -6.93 1.33
C GLY A 616 -6.57 -7.95 2.46
N ALA A 617 -6.04 -9.16 2.29
CA ALA A 617 -5.92 -10.11 3.41
C ALA A 617 -4.96 -9.56 4.47
N GLN A 618 -5.36 -9.63 5.73
CA GLN A 618 -4.56 -9.21 6.89
C GLN A 618 -3.96 -10.41 7.63
N VAL A 619 -4.54 -11.60 7.45
CA VAL A 619 -4.06 -12.85 8.03
C VAL A 619 -4.02 -13.93 6.95
N LEU A 620 -2.94 -14.71 6.91
CA LEU A 620 -2.78 -15.87 6.04
C LEU A 620 -2.79 -17.15 6.87
N ASN A 621 -3.75 -18.04 6.63
CA ASN A 621 -3.76 -19.40 7.18
C ASN A 621 -3.14 -20.37 6.17
N LEU A 622 -2.00 -20.94 6.53
CA LEU A 622 -1.20 -21.87 5.72
C LEU A 622 -1.13 -23.24 6.41
N SER A 623 -2.18 -24.05 6.22
CA SER A 623 -2.26 -25.42 6.75
C SER A 623 -1.67 -26.44 5.78
N LEU A 624 -0.47 -26.14 5.29
CA LEU A 624 0.23 -26.85 4.21
C LEU A 624 1.72 -27.00 4.52
N GLY A 625 2.40 -27.88 3.81
CA GLY A 625 3.84 -28.06 3.94
C GLY A 625 4.42 -29.02 2.91
N ASN A 626 5.74 -28.96 2.72
CA ASN A 626 6.46 -29.85 1.84
C ASN A 626 6.55 -31.28 2.40
N LEU A 627 6.74 -32.25 1.52
CA LEU A 627 6.93 -33.64 1.93
C LEU A 627 8.35 -33.83 2.52
N PRO A 628 8.54 -34.79 3.45
CA PRO A 628 9.85 -35.09 3.98
C PRO A 628 10.89 -35.39 2.89
N GLY A 629 11.97 -34.61 2.87
CA GLY A 629 13.08 -34.75 1.91
C GLY A 629 12.97 -33.86 0.66
N GLU A 630 11.90 -33.08 0.51
CA GLU A 630 11.79 -32.03 -0.51
C GLU A 630 12.69 -30.82 -0.18
N PRO A 631 13.10 -30.04 -1.20
CA PRO A 631 13.94 -28.87 -0.98
C PRO A 631 13.20 -27.75 -0.22
N PRO A 632 13.94 -26.75 0.30
CA PRO A 632 13.35 -25.59 0.98
C PRO A 632 12.51 -24.73 0.02
N THR A 633 11.45 -24.08 0.52
CA THR A 633 10.50 -23.31 -0.30
C THR A 633 10.86 -21.81 -0.42
N GLU A 634 11.90 -21.50 -1.18
CA GLU A 634 12.43 -20.13 -1.29
C GLU A 634 11.46 -19.11 -1.92
N ARG A 635 10.63 -19.52 -2.89
CA ARG A 635 9.61 -18.62 -3.48
C ARG A 635 8.50 -18.30 -2.49
N ILE A 636 8.14 -19.27 -1.65
CA ILE A 636 7.17 -19.06 -0.58
C ILE A 636 7.78 -18.12 0.47
N ALA A 637 9.05 -18.32 0.85
CA ALA A 637 9.74 -17.42 1.79
C ALA A 637 9.83 -15.97 1.28
N GLU A 638 10.05 -15.75 -0.02
CA GLU A 638 9.99 -14.41 -0.62
C GLU A 638 8.57 -13.80 -0.57
N ALA A 639 7.54 -14.60 -0.86
CA ALA A 639 6.16 -14.13 -0.76
C ALA A 639 5.74 -13.82 0.68
N LEU A 640 6.25 -14.58 1.66
CA LEU A 640 6.04 -14.32 3.08
C LEU A 640 6.73 -13.02 3.55
N ARG A 641 7.94 -12.74 3.05
CA ARG A 641 8.60 -11.43 3.27
C ARG A 641 7.75 -10.29 2.71
N PHE A 642 7.28 -10.43 1.47
CA PHE A 642 6.36 -9.46 0.85
C PHE A 642 5.09 -9.22 1.68
N ALA A 643 4.51 -10.29 2.25
CA ALA A 643 3.35 -10.20 3.14
C ALA A 643 3.69 -9.46 4.45
N ARG A 644 4.81 -9.83 5.10
CA ARG A 644 5.26 -9.19 6.34
C ARG A 644 5.53 -7.70 6.16
N ASP A 645 6.20 -7.31 5.07
CA ASP A 645 6.51 -5.90 4.75
C ASP A 645 5.26 -5.04 4.53
N ARG A 646 4.11 -5.68 4.28
CA ARG A 646 2.79 -5.04 4.12
C ARG A 646 1.91 -5.19 5.37
N GLY A 647 2.48 -5.65 6.47
CA GLY A 647 1.77 -5.78 7.75
C GLY A 647 0.87 -7.01 7.87
N VAL A 648 0.99 -7.99 6.96
CA VAL A 648 0.14 -9.20 6.95
C VAL A 648 0.77 -10.30 7.82
N VAL A 649 -0.05 -10.94 8.66
CA VAL A 649 0.41 -12.00 9.59
C VAL A 649 0.21 -13.38 8.98
N ALA A 650 1.27 -14.17 8.90
CA ALA A 650 1.20 -15.56 8.43
C ALA A 650 1.18 -16.57 9.58
N VAL A 651 0.31 -17.59 9.48
CA VAL A 651 0.15 -18.65 10.47
C VAL A 651 0.27 -20.02 9.80
N PHE A 652 1.15 -20.87 10.31
CA PHE A 652 1.50 -22.16 9.72
C PHE A 652 1.13 -23.34 10.63
N ALA A 653 0.65 -24.43 10.04
CA ALA A 653 0.61 -25.72 10.73
C ALA A 653 2.02 -26.31 10.84
N SER A 654 2.46 -26.77 12.02
CA SER A 654 3.84 -27.24 12.20
C SER A 654 4.18 -28.55 11.45
N GLY A 655 3.18 -29.32 11.03
CA GLY A 655 3.29 -30.64 10.40
C GLY A 655 2.91 -31.79 11.34
N ASN A 656 2.79 -33.01 10.79
CA ASN A 656 2.14 -34.16 11.45
C ASN A 656 3.06 -35.41 11.52
N GLU A 657 4.37 -35.21 11.44
CA GLU A 657 5.42 -36.23 11.39
C GLU A 657 6.09 -36.47 12.76
N GLY A 658 5.55 -35.96 13.86
CA GLY A 658 6.11 -36.10 15.21
C GLY A 658 6.29 -37.57 15.62
N ALA A 659 5.32 -38.42 15.31
CA ALA A 659 5.40 -39.87 15.52
C ALA A 659 6.46 -40.56 14.63
N ALA A 660 6.79 -39.94 13.50
CA ALA A 660 7.89 -40.33 12.60
C ALA A 660 9.24 -39.70 13.01
N ARG A 661 9.31 -39.09 14.21
CA ARG A 661 10.50 -38.47 14.82
C ARG A 661 10.96 -37.20 14.12
N ALA A 662 10.05 -36.40 13.58
CA ALA A 662 10.36 -35.01 13.24
C ALA A 662 10.89 -34.28 14.48
N THR A 663 11.94 -33.48 14.29
CA THR A 663 12.62 -32.74 15.38
C THR A 663 12.37 -31.24 15.34
N GLN A 664 11.61 -30.77 14.35
CA GLN A 664 11.33 -29.36 14.06
C GLN A 664 10.12 -29.28 13.12
N PRO A 665 9.56 -28.08 12.87
CA PRO A 665 8.46 -27.90 11.93
C PRO A 665 8.83 -28.25 10.48
N ALA A 666 7.84 -28.60 9.67
CA ALA A 666 8.00 -28.73 8.21
C ALA A 666 8.10 -27.34 7.54
N ASP A 667 8.60 -27.29 6.31
CA ASP A 667 8.64 -26.03 5.51
C ASP A 667 7.26 -25.83 4.84
N PRO A 668 6.60 -24.65 4.93
CA PRO A 668 7.11 -23.35 5.35
C PRO A 668 6.98 -22.98 6.83
N ALA A 669 6.40 -23.83 7.69
CA ALA A 669 6.28 -23.51 9.12
C ALA A 669 7.62 -23.24 9.82
N ILE A 670 8.71 -23.87 9.37
CA ILE A 670 10.06 -23.61 9.87
C ILE A 670 10.52 -22.16 9.65
N ARG A 671 9.96 -21.46 8.66
CA ARG A 671 10.27 -20.05 8.35
C ARG A 671 9.78 -19.08 9.43
N ALA A 672 8.97 -19.53 10.39
CA ALA A 672 8.70 -18.77 11.60
C ALA A 672 9.99 -18.45 12.39
N ALA A 673 11.00 -19.31 12.32
CA ALA A 673 12.32 -19.05 12.92
C ALA A 673 13.10 -17.94 12.20
N GLU A 674 12.70 -17.56 10.99
CA GLU A 674 13.25 -16.45 10.21
C GLU A 674 12.40 -15.17 10.38
N GLY A 675 11.43 -15.19 11.31
CA GLY A 675 10.51 -14.07 11.52
C GLY A 675 9.49 -13.90 10.39
N LEU A 676 9.15 -14.96 9.65
CA LEU A 676 8.21 -14.88 8.53
C LEU A 676 6.77 -15.32 8.89
N GLY A 677 6.48 -15.44 10.19
CA GLY A 677 5.15 -15.75 10.71
C GLY A 677 5.20 -16.62 11.96
N ILE A 678 4.11 -17.33 12.23
CA ILE A 678 3.92 -18.08 13.48
C ILE A 678 3.63 -19.56 13.19
N ALA A 679 4.39 -20.46 13.79
CA ALA A 679 4.17 -21.90 13.67
C ALA A 679 3.29 -22.44 14.80
N VAL A 680 2.37 -23.36 14.48
CA VAL A 680 1.37 -23.87 15.43
C VAL A 680 1.39 -25.39 15.51
N GLY A 681 1.71 -25.91 16.70
CA GLY A 681 1.56 -27.32 17.05
C GLY A 681 0.17 -27.65 17.62
N ALA A 682 -0.12 -28.94 17.78
CA ALA A 682 -1.43 -29.44 18.19
C ALA A 682 -1.45 -29.98 19.62
N VAL A 683 -2.51 -29.65 20.37
CA VAL A 683 -2.86 -30.31 21.64
C VAL A 683 -4.23 -30.98 21.59
N ASP A 684 -4.45 -31.96 22.47
CA ASP A 684 -5.75 -32.58 22.71
C ASP A 684 -6.57 -31.87 23.81
N ARG A 685 -7.78 -32.38 24.09
CA ARG A 685 -8.69 -31.84 25.12
C ARG A 685 -8.13 -31.80 26.54
N ASP A 686 -7.13 -32.61 26.83
CA ASP A 686 -6.44 -32.65 28.12
C ASP A 686 -5.19 -31.75 28.12
N ARG A 687 -5.00 -30.94 27.05
CA ARG A 687 -3.84 -30.08 26.81
C ARG A 687 -2.52 -30.86 26.69
N ARG A 688 -2.60 -32.13 26.24
CA ARG A 688 -1.42 -32.93 25.90
C ARG A 688 -1.01 -32.64 24.47
N VAL A 689 0.28 -32.42 24.22
CA VAL A 689 0.83 -32.29 22.86
C VAL A 689 0.49 -33.57 22.08
N ALA A 690 -0.12 -33.40 20.92
CA ALA A 690 -0.53 -34.52 20.10
C ALA A 690 0.71 -35.29 19.61
N PRO A 691 0.75 -36.63 19.69
CA PRO A 691 1.94 -37.40 19.29
C PRO A 691 2.38 -37.22 17.84
N PHE A 692 1.46 -36.79 16.97
CA PHE A 692 1.77 -36.49 15.56
C PHE A 692 2.33 -35.08 15.37
N SER A 693 2.12 -34.14 16.30
CA SER A 693 2.53 -32.74 16.13
C SER A 693 4.04 -32.65 15.98
N ASN A 694 4.51 -32.00 14.91
CA ASN A 694 5.93 -31.66 14.83
C ASN A 694 6.29 -30.68 15.96
N PRO A 695 7.40 -30.91 16.68
CA PRO A 695 7.82 -30.07 17.79
C PRO A 695 8.47 -28.77 17.29
N ALA A 696 8.61 -27.78 18.17
CA ALA A 696 9.31 -26.52 17.88
C ALA A 696 10.81 -26.75 17.58
N GLY A 697 11.42 -27.72 18.26
CA GLY A 697 12.81 -28.10 18.04
C GLY A 697 13.80 -27.21 18.78
N SER A 698 14.81 -27.85 19.38
CA SER A 698 15.80 -27.16 20.21
C SER A 698 16.90 -26.43 19.42
N ALA A 699 17.06 -26.75 18.13
CA ALA A 699 18.16 -26.26 17.31
C ALA A 699 17.91 -24.88 16.69
N LEU A 700 16.67 -24.39 16.72
CA LEU A 700 16.23 -23.15 16.06
C LEU A 700 16.23 -21.93 16.99
N GLY A 701 16.55 -22.11 18.27
CA GLY A 701 16.40 -21.05 19.28
C GLY A 701 14.93 -20.80 19.62
N SER A 702 14.65 -19.62 20.19
CA SER A 702 13.29 -19.18 20.50
C SER A 702 12.75 -18.32 19.35
N TYR A 703 11.54 -18.67 18.89
CA TYR A 703 10.85 -18.00 17.79
C TYR A 703 9.33 -18.20 17.94
N PRO A 704 8.46 -17.50 17.20
CA PRO A 704 7.01 -17.59 17.35
C PRO A 704 6.46 -19.00 17.05
N PHE A 705 6.47 -19.85 18.07
CA PHE A 705 5.88 -21.18 18.07
C PHE A 705 4.93 -21.31 19.26
N LEU A 706 3.67 -21.64 18.97
CA LEU A 706 2.64 -21.89 19.98
C LEU A 706 1.97 -23.24 19.72
N VAL A 707 1.12 -23.67 20.65
CA VAL A 707 0.20 -24.79 20.42
C VAL A 707 -1.25 -24.35 20.55
N ALA A 708 -2.13 -25.01 19.80
CA ALA A 708 -3.58 -24.78 19.84
C ALA A 708 -4.34 -26.13 19.73
N PRO A 709 -5.64 -26.16 20.03
CA PRO A 709 -6.43 -27.39 19.88
C PRO A 709 -6.31 -27.98 18.48
N GLY A 710 -6.04 -29.28 18.38
CA GLY A 710 -5.84 -29.96 17.09
C GLY A 710 -6.30 -31.41 17.05
N VAL A 711 -6.93 -31.92 18.10
CA VAL A 711 -7.42 -33.32 18.18
C VAL A 711 -8.91 -33.35 18.48
N GLY A 712 -9.67 -34.09 17.69
CA GLY A 712 -11.12 -34.21 17.85
C GLY A 712 -11.85 -32.92 17.51
N ILE A 713 -11.37 -32.17 16.52
CA ILE A 713 -11.94 -30.87 16.12
C ILE A 713 -13.06 -31.08 15.14
N ARG A 714 -14.29 -30.72 15.53
CA ARG A 714 -15.47 -30.75 14.67
C ARG A 714 -15.63 -29.40 13.98
N SER A 715 -15.75 -29.41 12.65
CA SER A 715 -15.96 -28.21 11.84
C SER A 715 -16.72 -28.55 10.56
N THR A 716 -17.01 -27.53 9.75
CA THR A 716 -17.68 -27.60 8.45
C THR A 716 -16.93 -28.50 7.47
N THR A 717 -17.64 -29.20 6.61
CA THR A 717 -17.07 -30.00 5.51
C THR A 717 -18.01 -29.90 4.31
N PRO A 718 -17.55 -30.15 3.09
CA PRO A 718 -18.37 -29.92 1.92
C PRO A 718 -19.71 -30.66 1.92
N ASN A 719 -20.66 -30.12 1.16
CA ASN A 719 -22.04 -30.63 1.03
C ASN A 719 -22.88 -30.46 2.31
N GLN A 720 -22.77 -29.30 2.96
CA GLN A 720 -23.54 -28.94 4.16
C GLN A 720 -23.33 -29.91 5.34
N ASN A 721 -22.11 -30.43 5.48
CA ASN A 721 -21.82 -31.49 6.43
C ASN A 721 -20.81 -31.02 7.48
N TYR A 722 -20.65 -31.81 8.53
CA TYR A 722 -19.73 -31.51 9.62
C TYR A 722 -18.99 -32.78 10.00
N PHE A 723 -17.68 -32.68 10.16
CA PHE A 723 -16.85 -33.83 10.47
C PHE A 723 -15.77 -33.49 11.49
N THR A 724 -15.30 -34.52 12.18
CA THR A 724 -14.24 -34.40 13.17
C THR A 724 -12.90 -34.80 12.56
N LEU A 725 -11.91 -33.92 12.63
CA LEU A 725 -10.56 -34.14 12.12
C LEU A 725 -9.51 -33.87 13.22
N ASP A 726 -8.33 -34.45 13.00
CA ASP A 726 -7.14 -34.30 13.83
C ASP A 726 -5.99 -33.78 12.94
N GLY A 727 -5.17 -32.88 13.46
CA GLY A 727 -3.97 -32.39 12.78
C GLY A 727 -3.53 -31.03 13.29
N THR A 728 -2.25 -30.69 13.07
CA THR A 728 -1.76 -29.30 13.23
C THR A 728 -2.42 -28.35 12.24
N SER A 729 -2.92 -28.88 11.12
CA SER A 729 -3.82 -28.17 10.22
C SER A 729 -5.04 -27.61 10.92
N MET A 730 -5.62 -28.30 11.92
CA MET A 730 -6.76 -27.77 12.69
C MET A 730 -6.32 -26.75 13.74
N SER A 731 -5.05 -26.75 14.15
CA SER A 731 -4.51 -25.83 15.17
C SER A 731 -4.18 -24.46 14.61
N ALA A 732 -3.58 -24.38 13.41
CA ALA A 732 -3.31 -23.12 12.71
C ALA A 732 -4.53 -22.18 12.59
N PRO A 733 -5.73 -22.62 12.14
CA PRO A 733 -6.90 -21.75 11.99
C PRO A 733 -7.46 -21.25 13.33
N TYR A 734 -7.27 -21.97 14.44
CA TYR A 734 -7.58 -21.40 15.75
C TYR A 734 -6.75 -20.15 16.01
N LEU A 735 -5.44 -20.22 15.75
CA LEU A 735 -4.56 -19.07 15.93
C LEU A 735 -4.84 -17.97 14.90
N SER A 736 -5.10 -18.29 13.64
CA SER A 736 -5.51 -17.29 12.62
C SER A 736 -6.77 -16.53 13.05
N GLY A 737 -7.74 -17.22 13.64
CA GLY A 737 -8.92 -16.59 14.21
C GLY A 737 -8.59 -15.69 15.42
N VAL A 738 -7.68 -16.10 16.30
CA VAL A 738 -7.22 -15.25 17.42
C VAL A 738 -6.52 -13.99 16.92
N VAL A 739 -5.67 -14.11 15.89
CA VAL A 739 -5.03 -12.95 15.25
C VAL A 739 -6.10 -12.02 14.66
N ALA A 740 -7.15 -12.54 14.02
CA ALA A 740 -8.24 -11.71 13.52
C ALA A 740 -8.99 -10.96 14.65
N LEU A 741 -9.19 -11.60 15.82
CA LEU A 741 -9.75 -10.93 16.99
C LEU A 741 -8.82 -9.82 17.51
N MET A 742 -7.50 -10.04 17.48
CA MET A 742 -6.49 -9.03 17.85
C MET A 742 -6.50 -7.83 16.89
N LEU A 743 -6.54 -8.07 15.58
CA LEU A 743 -6.55 -7.02 14.57
C LEU A 743 -7.86 -6.22 14.54
N GLN A 744 -8.99 -6.83 14.90
CA GLN A 744 -10.21 -6.06 15.15
C GLN A 744 -10.05 -5.13 16.37
N ALA A 745 -9.35 -5.59 17.42
CA ALA A 745 -9.12 -4.80 18.62
C ALA A 745 -8.13 -3.63 18.39
N ASN A 746 -7.12 -3.85 17.54
CA ASN A 746 -6.23 -2.79 17.07
C ASN A 746 -5.76 -3.10 15.63
N PRO A 747 -6.27 -2.39 14.61
CA PRO A 747 -5.94 -2.65 13.21
C PRO A 747 -4.53 -2.18 12.80
N TYR A 748 -3.80 -1.49 13.68
CA TYR A 748 -2.46 -0.96 13.41
C TYR A 748 -1.33 -1.85 13.95
N LEU A 749 -1.65 -3.01 14.53
CA LEU A 749 -0.63 -3.94 15.00
C LEU A 749 0.22 -4.43 13.83
N THR A 750 1.53 -4.30 13.98
CA THR A 750 2.50 -4.92 13.09
C THR A 750 2.57 -6.44 13.34
N PRO A 751 3.04 -7.24 12.37
CA PRO A 751 3.25 -8.67 12.57
C PRO A 751 4.13 -9.00 13.78
N ALA A 752 5.18 -8.20 14.01
CA ALA A 752 6.07 -8.37 15.16
C ALA A 752 5.36 -8.13 16.51
N GLU A 753 4.46 -7.15 16.59
CA GLU A 753 3.67 -6.91 17.79
C GLU A 753 2.65 -8.01 18.05
N VAL A 754 2.01 -8.53 17.01
CA VAL A 754 1.12 -9.69 17.12
C VAL A 754 1.89 -10.90 17.65
N GLU A 755 3.04 -11.22 17.06
CA GLU A 755 3.94 -12.29 17.50
C GLU A 755 4.32 -12.13 18.97
N ARG A 756 4.79 -10.93 19.36
CA ARG A 756 5.19 -10.63 20.74
C ARG A 756 4.04 -10.81 21.71
N ILE A 757 2.85 -10.26 21.42
CA ILE A 757 1.69 -10.35 22.32
C ILE A 757 1.26 -11.80 22.50
N LEU A 758 1.23 -12.58 21.42
CA LEU A 758 0.91 -14.01 21.50
C LEU A 758 1.93 -14.78 22.37
N ILE A 759 3.22 -14.47 22.23
CA ILE A 759 4.29 -15.05 23.04
C ILE A 759 4.13 -14.71 24.51
N GLU A 760 3.93 -13.43 24.85
CA GLU A 760 3.76 -12.95 26.22
C GLU A 760 2.53 -13.54 26.92
N THR A 761 1.48 -13.83 26.14
CA THR A 761 0.19 -14.27 26.67
C THR A 761 -0.03 -15.78 26.58
N ALA A 762 0.90 -16.53 26.00
CA ALA A 762 0.83 -17.98 25.91
C ALA A 762 0.91 -18.64 27.30
N ASN A 763 0.24 -19.79 27.45
CA ASN A 763 0.16 -20.52 28.71
C ASN A 763 0.92 -21.86 28.66
N PRO A 764 2.23 -21.89 28.96
CA PRO A 764 3.02 -23.12 28.95
C PRO A 764 2.68 -24.04 30.13
N SER A 765 2.27 -23.48 31.28
CA SER A 765 1.98 -24.25 32.50
C SER A 765 0.78 -25.19 32.35
N SER A 766 -0.04 -24.93 31.34
CA SER A 766 -1.22 -25.71 31.01
C SER A 766 -0.96 -26.86 30.05
N VAL A 767 0.23 -26.90 29.43
CA VAL A 767 0.59 -27.89 28.40
C VAL A 767 1.33 -29.06 29.04
N SER A 768 1.07 -30.27 28.56
CA SER A 768 1.80 -31.47 28.94
C SER A 768 2.30 -32.23 27.70
N VAL A 769 3.45 -32.89 27.81
CA VAL A 769 4.09 -33.66 26.73
C VAL A 769 4.02 -35.15 27.01
#